data_AF-A0A8J2HW52-F1
#
_entry.id   AF-A0A8J2HW52-F1
#
_cell.length_a   1.000
_cell.length_b   1.000
_cell.length_c   1.000
_cell.angle_alpha   90.00
_cell.angle_beta   90.00
_cell.angle_gamma   90.00
#
_symmetry.space_group_name_H-M   'P 1'
#
loop_
_entity.id
_entity.type
_entity.pdbx_description
1 polymer ?
#
loop_
_entity_poly.entity_id
_entity_poly.type
_entity_poly.pdbx_seq_one_letter_code
_entity_poly.pdbx_strand_id
1 'polypeptide(L)'
;MSPSAIVPQSDQTAPANGHTNNGQVEQSVENPVYLTTEPKEDFDWKISLKGKVIAITGANRGIGLGLATVCLANDAAEIYSLDLFEPGEEFQALQKANLKRVHYLHCDVTSEESVTKAIDQIVAQSGRIDGMIANAGMTKHQPALDFDRPQLEQLFNLNVFGAYFCATAAAKKFIELGIKGSIVFTASMTSYRPNRAAPSAPYGGTKGAVRNMAHTLAMEWAKHGIRVNSISPGFVRTQMTYYVERAPDWNLKMQYYGGMPRLADPRELGGALTCRRRRVKCDELRPRCATCSKSDRECLWPSPNDPSGATASNASGSVQSETSPAQDGSSAAATSPAPARRRIPSEIDPQLWNNSPELLFDSPSTIINSLPSPNSAPLAYYDLLAEDAINNIDKYNLNVDLDRNNLSRQQSPVAETPNFGAQLPSNQRAPEVESSANEQWNSIDIIPMSDDELVLFQHYITVIGPILDLNDPSRQFTETVPSLAVHNVGLLKSLLAVSARHMALLNEPQLRRLNIQHQTPDIDASMIGNLQSPLLQLATQYYYETLQYLSKNLFYPSYNKSREIISTSILISTYEMWDSEGQYSNGAWERHLRGIFWIQRSQNNNGECKDPLRRAAWWQWLRQDTWVAFREGRRVLTIWRPTKRLMDLSPDELALRIVYICGRCVDYAANEKKYDLNTRIDQAGKLLQALEDWHRALPISFQPIHRGLPPGPGAMFTPIWIHPPSYAAAIQTFHFARIIVLINQPSLGGVDEFRIRQRSLDESVDLICGIAITHQGREIPSAMVNFKSVYAAGLCVQNPVKQTAILNLLDQTLDITKFPPKTLLNDLTSYWRAES
;
A
#
# COMPACT_ATOMS: atom_id res chain seq x y z
N MET A 1 -59.43 -8.22 -9.38
CA MET A 1 -59.27 -7.36 -10.57
C MET A 1 -57.94 -7.71 -11.21
N SER A 2 -57.98 -8.55 -12.26
CA SER A 2 -56.89 -8.74 -13.25
C SER A 2 -56.72 -7.45 -14.07
N PRO A 3 -55.59 -7.19 -14.78
CA PRO A 3 -55.19 -7.95 -16.01
C PRO A 3 -53.64 -8.08 -16.15
N SER A 4 -53.00 -8.76 -17.10
CA SER A 4 -53.32 -9.81 -18.08
C SER A 4 -51.97 -10.31 -18.62
N ALA A 5 -51.88 -11.61 -18.87
CA ALA A 5 -50.79 -12.26 -19.57
C ALA A 5 -50.90 -12.01 -21.09
N ILE A 6 -49.75 -11.94 -21.78
CA ILE A 6 -49.66 -12.07 -23.24
C ILE A 6 -48.84 -13.34 -23.52
N VAL A 7 -49.50 -14.28 -24.18
CA VAL A 7 -49.00 -15.55 -24.73
C VAL A 7 -48.53 -15.31 -26.17
N PRO A 8 -47.47 -15.98 -26.67
CA PRO A 8 -47.33 -16.22 -28.10
C PRO A 8 -47.85 -17.62 -28.46
N GLN A 9 -48.73 -17.64 -29.46
CA GLN A 9 -49.36 -18.83 -30.04
C GLN A 9 -48.38 -19.69 -30.83
N SER A 10 -48.69 -20.98 -30.82
CA SER A 10 -48.22 -22.04 -31.70
C SER A 10 -48.70 -21.85 -33.14
N ASP A 11 -47.84 -22.11 -34.12
CA ASP A 11 -48.27 -22.60 -35.43
C ASP A 11 -47.42 -23.79 -35.86
N GLN A 12 -48.13 -24.86 -36.25
CA GLN A 12 -47.62 -26.11 -36.78
C GLN A 12 -47.45 -26.00 -38.30
N THR A 13 -46.40 -26.60 -38.86
CA THR A 13 -46.50 -27.51 -40.03
C THR A 13 -45.13 -28.09 -40.36
N ALA A 14 -44.99 -29.42 -40.27
CA ALA A 14 -43.98 -30.19 -40.99
C ALA A 14 -44.53 -30.59 -42.37
N PRO A 15 -43.65 -30.90 -43.34
CA PRO A 15 -43.64 -32.29 -43.80
C PRO A 15 -42.23 -32.86 -44.02
N ALA A 16 -42.20 -34.19 -44.10
CA ALA A 16 -41.03 -35.06 -44.13
C ALA A 16 -40.45 -35.34 -45.53
N ASN A 17 -39.16 -35.70 -45.54
CA ASN A 17 -38.44 -36.69 -46.36
C ASN A 17 -37.22 -36.15 -47.13
N GLY A 18 -36.06 -36.79 -46.92
CA GLY A 18 -34.95 -36.76 -47.89
C GLY A 18 -33.53 -36.95 -47.31
N HIS A 19 -33.11 -38.22 -47.21
CA HIS A 19 -31.75 -38.76 -47.37
C HIS A 19 -30.48 -37.91 -47.13
N THR A 20 -29.71 -38.35 -46.12
CA THR A 20 -28.24 -38.54 -46.09
C THR A 20 -27.35 -37.53 -46.83
N ASN A 21 -26.55 -36.77 -46.07
CA ASN A 21 -25.09 -36.79 -46.26
C ASN A 21 -24.35 -36.28 -45.02
N ASN A 22 -23.36 -37.05 -44.56
CA ASN A 22 -22.40 -36.65 -43.54
C ASN A 22 -21.47 -35.58 -44.13
N GLY A 23 -21.61 -34.34 -43.66
CA GLY A 23 -20.62 -33.29 -43.83
C GLY A 23 -20.39 -32.65 -42.47
N GLN A 24 -19.22 -32.91 -41.87
CA GLN A 24 -18.74 -32.19 -40.71
C GLN A 24 -18.66 -30.70 -41.07
N VAL A 25 -19.58 -29.90 -40.53
CA VAL A 25 -19.40 -28.46 -40.46
C VAL A 25 -18.71 -28.19 -39.14
N GLU A 26 -17.39 -28.03 -39.17
CA GLU A 26 -16.65 -27.37 -38.10
C GLU A 26 -17.26 -25.97 -37.94
N GLN A 27 -18.12 -25.78 -36.94
CA GLN A 27 -18.44 -24.46 -36.45
C GLN A 27 -17.18 -23.94 -35.76
N SER A 28 -16.40 -23.14 -36.48
CA SER A 28 -15.36 -22.31 -35.90
C SER A 28 -15.99 -21.43 -34.82
N VAL A 29 -15.79 -21.79 -33.56
CA VAL A 29 -16.06 -20.91 -32.43
C VAL A 29 -15.10 -19.73 -32.58
N GLU A 30 -15.59 -18.62 -33.10
CA GLU A 30 -14.83 -17.36 -33.09
C GLU A 30 -14.53 -17.02 -31.63
N ASN A 31 -13.26 -17.17 -31.24
CA ASN A 31 -12.76 -16.65 -29.98
C ASN A 31 -13.14 -15.17 -29.89
N PRO A 32 -13.67 -14.68 -28.74
CA PRO A 32 -13.91 -13.26 -28.59
C PRO A 32 -12.59 -12.52 -28.81
N VAL A 33 -12.55 -11.70 -29.86
CA VAL A 33 -11.38 -10.88 -30.19
C VAL A 33 -11.19 -9.88 -29.06
N TYR A 34 -10.31 -10.20 -28.11
CA TYR A 34 -9.87 -9.24 -27.13
C TYR A 34 -9.18 -8.10 -27.90
N LEU A 35 -9.67 -6.88 -27.71
CA LEU A 35 -9.03 -5.69 -28.27
C LEU A 35 -7.62 -5.59 -27.67
N THR A 36 -6.59 -5.96 -28.44
CA THR A 36 -5.20 -5.78 -28.01
C THR A 36 -4.97 -4.30 -27.65
N THR A 37 -4.43 -4.07 -26.46
CA THR A 37 -3.97 -2.75 -26.01
C THR A 37 -2.52 -2.50 -26.41
N GLU A 38 -1.87 -3.47 -27.07
CA GLU A 38 -0.51 -3.30 -27.54
C GLU A 38 -0.50 -2.31 -28.71
N PRO A 39 0.38 -1.30 -28.65
CA PRO A 39 0.58 -0.42 -29.78
C PRO A 39 1.08 -1.25 -30.97
N LYS A 40 0.51 -0.99 -32.15
CA LYS A 40 1.01 -1.58 -33.40
C LYS A 40 2.46 -1.18 -33.63
N GLU A 41 3.19 -1.94 -34.46
CA GLU A 41 4.59 -1.67 -34.79
C GLU A 41 4.82 -0.25 -35.34
N ASP A 42 3.80 0.39 -35.93
CA ASP A 42 3.80 1.75 -36.47
C ASP A 42 3.23 2.82 -35.52
N PHE A 43 3.07 2.52 -34.23
CA PHE A 43 2.38 3.40 -33.29
C PHE A 43 3.14 4.72 -33.04
N ASP A 44 2.53 5.83 -33.47
CA ASP A 44 3.02 7.18 -33.18
C ASP A 44 2.69 7.56 -31.73
N TRP A 45 3.73 7.76 -30.92
CA TRP A 45 3.64 8.20 -29.54
C TRP A 45 3.20 9.67 -29.40
N LYS A 46 3.02 10.38 -30.53
CA LYS A 46 2.49 11.74 -30.57
C LYS A 46 0.99 11.75 -30.23
N ILE A 47 0.63 12.39 -29.13
CA ILE A 47 -0.76 12.66 -28.76
C ILE A 47 -1.38 13.61 -29.79
N SER A 48 -2.41 13.13 -30.49
CA SER A 48 -3.19 13.93 -31.42
C SER A 48 -4.67 13.60 -31.31
N LEU A 49 -5.49 14.64 -31.41
CA LEU A 49 -6.94 14.58 -31.56
C LEU A 49 -7.36 14.97 -32.99
N LYS A 50 -6.43 14.90 -33.96
CA LYS A 50 -6.73 15.22 -35.36
C LYS A 50 -7.91 14.41 -35.87
N GLY A 51 -8.89 15.09 -36.45
CA GLY A 51 -10.10 14.47 -36.99
C GLY A 51 -11.12 14.04 -35.93
N LYS A 52 -10.93 14.39 -34.65
CA LYS A 52 -11.83 14.01 -33.54
C LYS A 52 -12.78 15.14 -33.17
N VAL A 53 -14.04 14.79 -32.94
CA VAL A 53 -15.10 15.71 -32.47
C VAL A 53 -15.36 15.45 -30.99
N ILE A 54 -15.23 16.49 -30.15
CA ILE A 54 -15.31 16.35 -28.69
C ILE A 54 -16.42 17.26 -28.14
N ALA A 55 -17.33 16.69 -27.36
CA ALA A 55 -18.31 17.44 -26.59
C ALA A 55 -17.83 17.63 -25.13
N ILE A 56 -18.02 18.82 -24.57
CA ILE A 56 -17.59 19.18 -23.22
C ILE A 56 -18.72 19.94 -22.54
N THR A 57 -19.20 19.43 -21.40
CA THR A 57 -20.23 20.14 -20.63
C THR A 57 -19.64 21.22 -19.74
N GLY A 58 -20.30 22.36 -19.63
CA GLY A 58 -19.81 23.48 -18.80
C GLY A 58 -18.56 24.15 -19.38
N ALA A 59 -18.38 24.16 -20.71
CA ALA A 59 -17.17 24.66 -21.36
C ALA A 59 -17.21 26.14 -21.75
N ASN A 60 -18.25 26.88 -21.36
CA ASN A 60 -18.28 28.33 -21.55
C ASN A 60 -17.36 29.08 -20.58
N ARG A 61 -16.86 28.40 -19.52
CA ARG A 61 -15.97 28.98 -18.51
C ARG A 61 -15.15 27.93 -17.76
N GLY A 62 -14.22 28.41 -16.92
CA GLY A 62 -13.52 27.59 -15.93
C GLY A 62 -12.80 26.37 -16.50
N ILE A 63 -12.95 25.22 -15.84
CA ILE A 63 -12.28 23.97 -16.22
C ILE A 63 -12.66 23.53 -17.64
N GLY A 64 -13.94 23.59 -18.00
CA GLY A 64 -14.40 23.13 -19.31
C GLY A 64 -13.79 23.95 -20.46
N LEU A 65 -13.69 25.27 -20.29
CA LEU A 65 -13.03 26.15 -21.27
C LEU A 65 -11.53 25.86 -21.40
N GLY A 66 -10.87 25.57 -20.27
CA GLY A 66 -9.47 25.12 -20.24
C GLY A 66 -9.28 23.82 -21.02
N LEU A 67 -10.16 22.84 -20.80
CA LEU A 67 -10.14 21.55 -21.52
C LEU A 67 -10.40 21.74 -23.03
N ALA A 68 -11.35 22.60 -23.42
CA ALA A 68 -11.58 22.95 -24.83
C ALA A 68 -10.31 23.51 -25.49
N THR A 69 -9.62 24.42 -24.81
CA THR A 69 -8.34 25.00 -25.27
C THR A 69 -7.25 23.94 -25.42
N VAL A 70 -7.14 23.01 -24.48
CA VAL A 70 -6.19 21.89 -24.53
C VAL A 70 -6.51 20.96 -25.70
N CYS A 71 -7.77 20.62 -25.94
CA CYS A 71 -8.17 19.75 -27.04
C CYS A 71 -7.83 20.41 -28.40
N LEU A 72 -8.11 21.70 -28.57
CA LEU A 72 -7.76 22.45 -29.78
C LEU A 72 -6.25 22.48 -30.04
N ALA A 73 -5.45 22.66 -28.98
CA ALA A 73 -3.99 22.64 -29.06
C ALA A 73 -3.41 21.27 -29.46
N ASN A 74 -4.20 20.20 -29.29
CA ASN A 74 -3.88 18.84 -29.74
C ASN A 74 -4.56 18.48 -31.07
N ASP A 75 -4.96 19.48 -31.85
CA ASP A 75 -5.57 19.36 -33.18
C ASP A 75 -6.97 18.73 -33.22
N ALA A 76 -7.77 18.82 -32.14
CA ALA A 76 -9.19 18.39 -32.20
C ALA A 76 -9.92 19.05 -33.38
N ALA A 77 -10.66 18.29 -34.18
CA ALA A 77 -11.32 18.83 -35.37
C ALA A 77 -12.38 19.87 -34.97
N GLU A 78 -13.29 19.47 -34.08
CA GLU A 78 -14.35 20.32 -33.56
C GLU A 78 -14.55 20.09 -32.06
N ILE A 79 -14.87 21.16 -31.34
CA ILE A 79 -15.24 21.19 -29.92
C ILE A 79 -16.65 21.76 -29.79
N TYR A 80 -17.51 21.03 -29.09
CA TYR A 80 -18.85 21.47 -28.74
C TYR A 80 -18.95 21.72 -27.24
N SER A 81 -19.21 22.97 -26.86
CA SER A 81 -19.59 23.34 -25.50
C SER A 81 -21.08 23.10 -25.31
N LEU A 82 -21.41 22.20 -24.38
CA LEU A 82 -22.78 21.95 -23.93
C LEU A 82 -22.98 22.68 -22.61
N ASP A 83 -23.71 23.79 -22.62
CA ASP A 83 -23.83 24.64 -21.43
C ASP A 83 -25.23 25.23 -21.30
N LEU A 84 -25.69 25.39 -20.05
CA LEU A 84 -26.95 26.05 -19.73
C LEU A 84 -26.82 27.57 -19.89
N PHE A 85 -25.62 28.12 -19.65
CA PHE A 85 -25.37 29.55 -19.76
C PHE A 85 -24.96 29.93 -21.18
N GLU A 86 -25.29 31.15 -21.60
CA GLU A 86 -24.81 31.71 -22.87
C GLU A 86 -23.29 31.93 -22.86
N PRO A 87 -22.61 31.89 -24.02
CA PRO A 87 -21.17 32.10 -24.10
C PRO A 87 -20.72 33.50 -23.67
N GLY A 88 -19.82 33.58 -22.69
CA GLY A 88 -19.16 34.81 -22.27
C GLY A 88 -17.96 35.20 -23.16
N GLU A 89 -17.32 36.32 -22.85
CA GLU A 89 -16.22 36.91 -23.65
C GLU A 89 -15.05 35.93 -23.90
N GLU A 90 -14.63 35.16 -22.90
CA GLU A 90 -13.50 34.22 -23.03
C GLU A 90 -13.79 33.10 -24.04
N PHE A 91 -15.01 32.54 -24.03
CA PHE A 91 -15.42 31.53 -24.99
C PHE A 91 -15.55 32.14 -26.39
N GLN A 92 -16.15 33.33 -26.50
CA GLN A 92 -16.28 34.03 -27.78
C GLN A 92 -14.91 34.35 -28.39
N ALA A 93 -13.92 34.71 -27.57
CA ALA A 93 -12.54 34.90 -28.00
C ALA A 93 -11.92 33.59 -28.52
N LEU A 94 -12.11 32.47 -27.80
CA LEU A 94 -11.64 31.15 -28.24
C LEU A 94 -12.29 30.73 -29.56
N GLN A 95 -13.59 30.97 -29.70
CA GLN A 95 -14.37 30.68 -30.91
C GLN A 95 -13.91 31.54 -32.09
N LYS A 96 -13.69 32.84 -31.88
CA LYS A 96 -13.18 33.76 -32.90
C LYS A 96 -11.77 33.38 -33.36
N ALA A 97 -10.92 32.89 -32.46
CA ALA A 97 -9.58 32.43 -32.79
C ALA A 97 -9.57 31.07 -33.52
N ASN A 98 -10.63 30.27 -33.40
CA ASN A 98 -10.75 28.92 -33.95
C ASN A 98 -12.05 28.78 -34.76
N LEU A 99 -12.24 29.68 -35.74
CA LEU A 99 -13.44 29.74 -36.57
C LEU A 99 -13.80 28.36 -37.13
N LYS A 100 -15.07 27.98 -37.03
CA LYS A 100 -15.65 26.71 -37.48
C LYS A 100 -15.17 25.45 -36.74
N ARG A 101 -14.40 25.58 -35.65
CA ARG A 101 -13.94 24.44 -34.83
C ARG A 101 -14.49 24.47 -33.41
N VAL A 102 -15.12 25.55 -32.99
CA VAL A 102 -15.65 25.72 -31.64
C VAL A 102 -17.10 26.15 -31.73
N HIS A 103 -17.98 25.37 -31.12
CA HIS A 103 -19.42 25.49 -31.22
C HIS A 103 -20.02 25.54 -29.82
N TYR A 104 -21.10 26.30 -29.67
CA TYR A 104 -21.91 26.33 -28.47
C TYR A 104 -23.27 25.71 -28.79
N LEU A 105 -23.75 24.84 -27.91
CA LEU A 105 -25.10 24.34 -27.90
C LEU A 105 -25.68 24.52 -26.50
N HIS A 106 -26.84 25.17 -26.43
CA HIS A 106 -27.59 25.28 -25.20
C HIS A 106 -28.05 23.88 -24.75
N CYS A 107 -27.68 23.48 -23.54
CA CYS A 107 -28.01 22.16 -23.03
C CYS A 107 -28.11 22.15 -21.49
N ASP A 108 -29.29 21.77 -20.99
CA ASP A 108 -29.48 21.44 -19.58
C ASP A 108 -29.14 19.97 -19.35
N VAL A 109 -27.99 19.71 -18.74
CA VAL A 109 -27.54 18.34 -18.48
C VAL A 109 -28.42 17.60 -17.48
N THR A 110 -29.26 18.28 -16.69
CA THR A 110 -30.21 17.62 -15.78
C THR A 110 -31.40 16.99 -16.49
N SER A 111 -31.58 17.25 -17.78
CA SER A 111 -32.60 16.66 -18.64
C SER A 111 -31.99 15.69 -19.65
N GLU A 112 -32.32 14.40 -19.56
CA GLU A 112 -31.86 13.37 -20.51
C GLU A 112 -32.26 13.71 -21.95
N GLU A 113 -33.46 14.27 -22.15
CA GLU A 113 -33.96 14.69 -23.46
C GLU A 113 -33.11 15.83 -24.03
N SER A 114 -32.77 16.84 -23.21
CA SER A 114 -31.91 17.96 -23.63
C SER A 114 -30.53 17.47 -24.05
N VAL A 115 -29.94 16.56 -23.27
CA VAL A 115 -28.63 15.98 -23.59
C VAL A 115 -28.69 15.17 -24.88
N THR A 116 -29.71 14.33 -25.04
CA THR A 116 -29.88 13.49 -26.23
C THR A 116 -30.01 14.36 -27.50
N LYS A 117 -30.85 15.39 -27.47
CA LYS A 117 -31.01 16.36 -28.58
C LYS A 117 -29.70 17.06 -28.94
N ALA A 118 -28.93 17.50 -27.95
CA ALA A 118 -27.65 18.17 -28.19
C ALA A 118 -26.62 17.22 -28.84
N ILE A 119 -26.55 15.97 -28.37
CA ILE A 119 -25.66 14.95 -28.95
C ILE A 119 -26.10 14.56 -30.37
N ASP A 120 -27.40 14.39 -30.61
CA ASP A 120 -27.96 14.15 -31.95
C ASP A 120 -27.60 15.29 -32.91
N GLN A 121 -27.71 16.53 -32.46
CA GLN A 121 -27.36 17.70 -33.25
C GLN A 121 -25.87 17.72 -33.61
N ILE A 122 -24.98 17.35 -32.70
CA ILE A 122 -23.54 17.22 -32.97
C ILE A 122 -23.29 16.18 -34.06
N VAL A 123 -23.91 15.01 -33.94
CA VAL A 123 -23.76 13.93 -34.94
C VAL A 123 -24.33 14.37 -36.30
N ALA A 124 -25.46 15.08 -36.32
CA ALA A 124 -26.03 15.59 -37.56
C ALA A 124 -25.14 16.66 -38.24
N GLN A 125 -24.44 17.49 -37.47
CA GLN A 125 -23.60 18.57 -37.99
C GLN A 125 -22.20 18.09 -38.41
N SER A 126 -21.55 17.28 -37.58
CA SER A 126 -20.16 16.83 -37.79
C SER A 126 -20.04 15.42 -38.34
N GLY A 127 -21.15 14.67 -38.43
CA GLY A 127 -21.19 13.27 -38.86
C GLY A 127 -20.65 12.26 -37.83
N ARG A 128 -20.12 12.73 -36.69
CA ARG A 128 -19.50 11.88 -35.66
C ARG A 128 -19.40 12.60 -34.32
N ILE A 129 -19.21 11.81 -33.27
CA ILE A 129 -18.73 12.25 -31.95
C ILE A 129 -17.70 11.21 -31.48
N ASP A 130 -16.52 11.64 -31.03
CA ASP A 130 -15.43 10.73 -30.63
C ASP A 130 -15.17 10.76 -29.12
N GLY A 131 -15.52 11.86 -28.47
CA GLY A 131 -15.27 12.02 -27.04
C GLY A 131 -16.31 12.88 -26.34
N MET A 132 -16.57 12.54 -25.09
CA MET A 132 -17.48 13.26 -24.21
C MET A 132 -16.77 13.56 -22.89
N ILE A 133 -16.74 14.83 -22.52
CA ILE A 133 -16.22 15.28 -21.22
C ILE A 133 -17.39 15.79 -20.39
N ALA A 134 -17.84 14.96 -19.44
CA ALA A 134 -18.88 15.31 -18.47
C ALA A 134 -18.26 16.12 -17.33
N ASN A 135 -18.19 17.44 -17.52
CA ASN A 135 -17.51 18.39 -16.64
C ASN A 135 -18.45 19.29 -15.83
N ALA A 136 -19.65 19.60 -16.33
CA ALA A 136 -20.62 20.44 -15.64
C ALA A 136 -20.88 19.95 -14.21
N GLY A 137 -20.89 20.88 -13.26
CA GLY A 137 -21.17 20.57 -11.86
C GLY A 137 -21.22 21.82 -10.99
N MET A 138 -21.78 21.67 -9.80
CA MET A 138 -21.87 22.72 -8.80
C MET A 138 -21.38 22.24 -7.44
N THR A 139 -20.99 23.17 -6.58
CA THR A 139 -20.61 22.92 -5.18
C THR A 139 -21.37 23.87 -4.27
N LYS A 140 -21.59 23.44 -3.03
CA LYS A 140 -22.16 24.25 -1.96
C LYS A 140 -21.41 23.96 -0.66
N HIS A 141 -20.94 25.00 0.02
CA HIS A 141 -20.18 24.89 1.26
C HIS A 141 -21.03 25.28 2.45
N GLN A 142 -21.36 24.29 3.29
CA GLN A 142 -22.06 24.45 4.55
C GLN A 142 -21.95 23.15 5.38
N PRO A 143 -22.14 23.21 6.71
CA PRO A 143 -22.23 22.03 7.56
C PRO A 143 -23.27 21.02 7.06
N ALA A 144 -23.03 19.74 7.34
CA ALA A 144 -23.90 18.66 6.84
C ALA A 144 -25.34 18.77 7.35
N LEU A 145 -25.54 19.29 8.57
CA LEU A 145 -26.86 19.46 9.19
C LEU A 145 -27.69 20.60 8.59
N ASP A 146 -27.07 21.49 7.81
CA ASP A 146 -27.72 22.69 7.26
C ASP A 146 -28.23 22.48 5.82
N PHE A 147 -27.99 21.29 5.24
CA PHE A 147 -28.52 20.93 3.91
C PHE A 147 -29.99 20.58 4.00
N ASP A 148 -30.81 21.30 3.25
CA ASP A 148 -32.18 20.90 2.97
C ASP A 148 -32.24 19.89 1.81
N ARG A 149 -33.36 19.17 1.70
CA ARG A 149 -33.59 18.18 0.64
C ARG A 149 -33.48 18.78 -0.78
N PRO A 150 -34.08 19.94 -1.10
CA PRO A 150 -33.94 20.56 -2.42
C PRO A 150 -32.49 20.79 -2.83
N GLN A 151 -31.62 21.24 -1.92
CA GLN A 151 -30.21 21.44 -2.18
C GLN A 151 -29.47 20.13 -2.46
N LEU A 152 -29.82 19.06 -1.75
CA LEU A 152 -29.28 17.73 -2.01
C LEU A 152 -29.70 17.22 -3.39
N GLU A 153 -30.99 17.32 -3.70
CA GLU A 153 -31.55 16.90 -4.99
C GLU A 153 -30.93 17.68 -6.14
N GLN A 154 -30.77 19.00 -6.00
CA GLN A 154 -30.10 19.84 -7.00
C GLN A 154 -28.64 19.41 -7.24
N LEU A 155 -27.88 19.13 -6.17
CA LEU A 155 -26.49 18.67 -6.28
C LEU A 155 -26.38 17.32 -6.98
N PHE A 156 -27.23 16.34 -6.61
CA PHE A 156 -27.20 15.01 -7.20
C PHE A 156 -27.73 15.00 -8.64
N ASN A 157 -28.81 15.75 -8.92
CA ASN A 157 -29.37 15.86 -10.26
C ASN A 157 -28.35 16.42 -11.25
N LEU A 158 -27.63 17.49 -10.87
CA LEU A 158 -26.60 18.05 -11.73
C LEU A 158 -25.34 17.17 -11.79
N ASN A 159 -24.72 16.90 -10.64
CA ASN A 159 -23.39 16.32 -10.62
C ASN A 159 -23.37 14.83 -10.97
N VAL A 160 -24.44 14.08 -10.64
CA VAL A 160 -24.49 12.62 -10.80
C VAL A 160 -25.37 12.25 -11.98
N PHE A 161 -26.65 12.61 -11.97
CA PHE A 161 -27.56 12.22 -13.06
C PHE A 161 -27.21 12.91 -14.36
N GLY A 162 -26.89 14.21 -14.33
CA GLY A 162 -26.48 14.90 -15.55
C GLY A 162 -25.20 14.34 -16.17
N ALA A 163 -24.24 13.94 -15.35
CA ALA A 163 -23.04 13.23 -15.81
C ALA A 163 -23.39 11.86 -16.42
N TYR A 164 -24.31 11.11 -15.80
CA TYR A 164 -24.80 9.83 -16.30
C TYR A 164 -25.53 9.96 -17.66
N PHE A 165 -26.44 10.92 -17.80
CA PHE A 165 -27.15 11.18 -19.06
C PHE A 165 -26.18 11.53 -20.19
N CYS A 166 -25.19 12.37 -19.89
CA CYS A 166 -24.11 12.71 -20.81
C CYS A 166 -23.33 11.50 -21.30
N ALA A 167 -22.91 10.64 -20.37
CA ALA A 167 -22.12 9.45 -20.69
C ALA A 167 -22.93 8.43 -21.51
N THR A 168 -24.17 8.17 -21.10
CA THR A 168 -25.04 7.18 -21.76
C THR A 168 -25.49 7.65 -23.14
N ALA A 169 -25.85 8.93 -23.33
CA ALA A 169 -26.19 9.49 -24.64
C ALA A 169 -25.01 9.39 -25.63
N ALA A 170 -23.79 9.75 -25.18
CA ALA A 170 -22.60 9.61 -26.01
C ALA A 170 -22.28 8.14 -26.34
N ALA A 171 -22.36 7.23 -25.35
CA ALA A 171 -22.12 5.81 -25.54
C ALA A 171 -23.11 5.17 -26.52
N LYS A 172 -24.41 5.50 -26.43
CA LYS A 172 -25.43 5.09 -27.40
C LYS A 172 -25.03 5.48 -28.82
N LYS A 173 -24.54 6.69 -29.03
CA LYS A 173 -24.06 7.15 -30.36
C LYS A 173 -22.78 6.50 -30.83
N PHE A 174 -21.81 6.25 -29.95
CA PHE A 174 -20.62 5.49 -30.31
C PHE A 174 -20.99 4.10 -30.84
N ILE A 175 -21.93 3.43 -30.17
CA ILE A 175 -22.43 2.11 -30.56
C ILE A 175 -23.22 2.18 -31.88
N GLU A 176 -24.16 3.12 -32.00
CA GLU A 176 -24.98 3.31 -33.21
C GLU A 176 -24.12 3.58 -34.46
N LEU A 177 -23.08 4.39 -34.33
CA LEU A 177 -22.16 4.73 -35.42
C LEU A 177 -21.07 3.66 -35.65
N GLY A 178 -20.99 2.63 -34.79
CA GLY A 178 -19.96 1.59 -34.87
C GLY A 178 -18.53 2.11 -34.64
N ILE A 179 -18.36 3.17 -33.85
CA ILE A 179 -17.07 3.82 -33.61
C ILE A 179 -16.58 3.63 -32.17
N LYS A 180 -15.26 3.62 -31.99
CA LYS A 180 -14.63 3.68 -30.66
C LYS A 180 -14.81 5.07 -30.07
N GLY A 181 -15.05 5.15 -28.76
CA GLY A 181 -15.28 6.41 -28.05
C GLY A 181 -14.47 6.57 -26.77
N SER A 182 -14.38 7.82 -26.27
CA SER A 182 -13.71 8.14 -25.02
C SER A 182 -14.55 9.07 -24.16
N ILE A 183 -14.98 8.61 -22.99
CA ILE A 183 -15.74 9.39 -22.02
C ILE A 183 -14.83 9.74 -20.84
N VAL A 184 -14.84 11.01 -20.43
CA VAL A 184 -14.07 11.51 -19.29
C VAL A 184 -14.99 12.25 -18.35
N PHE A 185 -15.05 11.81 -17.10
CA PHE A 185 -15.75 12.52 -16.03
C PHE A 185 -14.82 13.49 -15.31
N THR A 186 -15.32 14.67 -14.96
CA THR A 186 -14.63 15.57 -14.01
C THR A 186 -15.15 15.32 -12.60
N ALA A 187 -14.44 14.46 -11.86
CA ALA A 187 -14.65 14.23 -10.44
C ALA A 187 -14.03 15.39 -9.62
N SER A 188 -13.33 15.10 -8.51
CA SER A 188 -12.64 16.11 -7.69
C SER A 188 -11.72 15.44 -6.69
N MET A 189 -10.71 16.13 -6.15
CA MET A 189 -9.98 15.64 -4.97
C MET A 189 -10.92 15.32 -3.80
N THR A 190 -12.09 15.98 -3.73
CA THR A 190 -13.10 15.73 -2.71
C THR A 190 -13.75 14.35 -2.79
N SER A 191 -13.61 13.66 -3.93
CA SER A 191 -14.01 12.25 -4.09
C SER A 191 -13.08 11.28 -3.34
N TYR A 192 -11.87 11.72 -2.97
CA TYR A 192 -10.90 10.91 -2.22
C TYR A 192 -10.77 11.36 -0.77
N ARG A 193 -10.91 12.67 -0.50
CA ARG A 193 -10.60 13.28 0.80
C ARG A 193 -11.53 14.44 1.12
N PRO A 194 -11.94 14.63 2.37
CA PRO A 194 -12.77 15.78 2.75
C PRO A 194 -11.98 17.10 2.69
N ASN A 195 -12.65 18.18 2.31
CA ASN A 195 -12.11 19.54 2.44
C ASN A 195 -12.44 20.10 3.82
N ARG A 196 -11.45 20.10 4.73
CA ARG A 196 -11.63 20.56 6.12
C ARG A 196 -12.00 22.04 6.22
N ALA A 197 -11.51 22.88 5.31
CA ALA A 197 -11.74 24.32 5.35
C ALA A 197 -13.10 24.75 4.77
N ALA A 198 -13.78 23.85 4.05
CA ALA A 198 -15.06 24.14 3.41
C ALA A 198 -15.97 22.89 3.45
N PRO A 199 -16.65 22.64 4.58
CA PRO A 199 -17.58 21.51 4.73
C PRO A 199 -18.56 21.45 3.57
N SER A 200 -18.68 20.28 2.93
CA SER A 200 -19.48 20.09 1.72
C SER A 200 -19.76 18.59 1.48
N ALA A 201 -20.23 17.90 2.53
CA ALA A 201 -20.39 16.45 2.51
C ALA A 201 -21.20 15.91 1.31
N PRO A 202 -22.35 16.51 0.92
CA PRO A 202 -23.09 16.07 -0.26
C PRO A 202 -22.30 16.23 -1.56
N TYR A 203 -21.59 17.34 -1.74
CA TYR A 203 -20.72 17.55 -2.91
C TYR A 203 -19.64 16.47 -3.00
N GLY A 204 -18.95 16.18 -1.89
CA GLY A 204 -18.00 15.06 -1.81
C GLY A 204 -18.63 13.72 -2.19
N GLY A 205 -19.82 13.44 -1.69
CA GLY A 205 -20.62 12.27 -2.06
C GLY A 205 -20.90 12.19 -3.57
N THR A 206 -21.37 13.28 -4.19
CA THR A 206 -21.62 13.31 -5.65
C THR A 206 -20.36 13.05 -6.47
N LYS A 207 -19.21 13.62 -6.08
CA LYS A 207 -17.94 13.40 -6.79
C LYS A 207 -17.37 12.00 -6.56
N GLY A 208 -17.64 11.39 -5.39
CA GLY A 208 -17.39 9.97 -5.14
C GLY A 208 -18.22 9.06 -6.05
N ALA A 209 -19.51 9.36 -6.21
CA ALA A 209 -20.41 8.62 -7.09
C ALA A 209 -19.95 8.67 -8.56
N VAL A 210 -19.64 9.86 -9.08
CA VAL A 210 -19.13 10.05 -10.45
C VAL A 210 -17.82 9.30 -10.68
N ARG A 211 -16.89 9.35 -9.72
CA ARG A 211 -15.63 8.62 -9.81
C ARG A 211 -15.89 7.12 -9.93
N ASN A 212 -16.71 6.55 -9.05
CA ASN A 212 -16.99 5.11 -9.07
C ASN A 212 -17.74 4.70 -10.35
N MET A 213 -18.70 5.52 -10.80
CA MET A 213 -19.45 5.31 -12.04
C MET A 213 -18.53 5.17 -13.25
N ALA A 214 -17.43 5.94 -13.32
CA ALA A 214 -16.45 5.82 -14.39
C ALA A 214 -15.85 4.40 -14.51
N HIS A 215 -15.56 3.74 -13.38
CA HIS A 215 -14.99 2.40 -13.36
C HIS A 215 -15.99 1.35 -13.84
N THR A 216 -17.24 1.40 -13.37
CA THR A 216 -18.29 0.47 -13.77
C THR A 216 -18.63 0.61 -15.25
N LEU A 217 -18.80 1.83 -15.75
CA LEU A 217 -19.10 2.08 -17.16
C LEU A 217 -17.94 1.69 -18.09
N ALA A 218 -16.68 1.84 -17.64
CA ALA A 218 -15.52 1.38 -18.41
C ALA A 218 -15.56 -0.14 -18.63
N MET A 219 -15.90 -0.90 -17.60
CA MET A 219 -16.04 -2.36 -17.67
C MET A 219 -17.19 -2.75 -18.60
N GLU A 220 -18.36 -2.13 -18.46
CA GLU A 220 -19.56 -2.47 -19.25
C GLU A 220 -19.38 -2.21 -20.75
N TRP A 221 -18.74 -1.10 -21.10
CA TRP A 221 -18.65 -0.65 -22.50
C TRP A 221 -17.33 -1.00 -23.19
N ALA A 222 -16.41 -1.70 -22.51
CA ALA A 222 -15.15 -2.18 -23.07
C ALA A 222 -15.37 -3.03 -24.33
N LYS A 223 -16.40 -3.88 -24.33
CA LYS A 223 -16.78 -4.73 -25.50
C LYS A 223 -17.15 -3.93 -26.76
N HIS A 224 -17.51 -2.66 -26.60
CA HIS A 224 -17.81 -1.74 -27.70
C HIS A 224 -16.61 -0.85 -28.08
N GLY A 225 -15.43 -1.09 -27.49
CA GLY A 225 -14.25 -0.25 -27.71
C GLY A 225 -14.39 1.17 -27.13
N ILE A 226 -15.27 1.36 -26.15
CA ILE A 226 -15.48 2.64 -25.47
C ILE A 226 -14.67 2.66 -24.18
N ARG A 227 -13.86 3.70 -24.00
CA ARG A 227 -13.09 3.92 -22.76
C ARG A 227 -13.79 4.94 -21.89
N VAL A 228 -13.87 4.68 -20.58
CA VAL A 228 -14.43 5.62 -19.61
C VAL A 228 -13.39 5.87 -18.52
N ASN A 229 -13.08 7.13 -18.25
CA ASN A 229 -12.10 7.55 -17.25
C ASN A 229 -12.61 8.74 -16.44
N SER A 230 -11.92 9.10 -15.36
CA SER A 230 -12.20 10.33 -14.62
C SER A 230 -10.93 11.10 -14.29
N ILE A 231 -11.01 12.42 -14.32
CA ILE A 231 -10.00 13.33 -13.76
C ILE A 231 -10.50 13.91 -12.45
N SER A 232 -9.61 14.16 -11.49
CA SER A 232 -9.99 14.65 -10.16
C SER A 232 -9.21 15.90 -9.77
N PRO A 233 -9.66 17.08 -10.24
CA PRO A 233 -8.96 18.33 -9.98
C PRO A 233 -8.88 18.67 -8.49
N GLY A 234 -7.75 19.28 -8.11
CA GLY A 234 -7.56 19.96 -6.81
C GLY A 234 -8.17 21.37 -6.83
N PHE A 235 -7.49 22.35 -6.24
CA PHE A 235 -7.92 23.74 -6.33
C PHE A 235 -7.46 24.37 -7.66
N VAL A 236 -8.40 24.54 -8.59
CA VAL A 236 -8.18 25.18 -9.90
C VAL A 236 -8.76 26.58 -9.87
N ARG A 237 -8.05 27.60 -10.38
CA ARG A 237 -8.50 28.99 -10.47
C ARG A 237 -9.65 29.09 -11.46
N THR A 238 -10.87 29.24 -10.94
CA THR A 238 -12.11 29.34 -11.71
C THR A 238 -13.07 30.28 -10.99
N GLN A 239 -14.17 30.62 -11.65
CA GLN A 239 -15.28 31.33 -11.02
C GLN A 239 -15.89 30.55 -9.84
N MET A 240 -15.67 29.23 -9.71
CA MET A 240 -16.11 28.44 -8.55
C MET A 240 -15.16 28.52 -7.35
N THR A 241 -13.94 29.01 -7.52
CA THR A 241 -12.89 29.04 -6.47
C THR A 241 -12.33 30.44 -6.22
N TYR A 242 -12.94 31.49 -6.79
CA TYR A 242 -12.48 32.88 -6.70
C TYR A 242 -12.34 33.41 -5.26
N TYR A 243 -13.10 32.84 -4.31
CA TYR A 243 -13.04 33.20 -2.89
C TYR A 243 -11.80 32.63 -2.19
N VAL A 244 -11.15 31.59 -2.77
CA VAL A 244 -10.04 30.88 -2.14
C VAL A 244 -8.81 31.78 -2.00
N GLU A 245 -8.47 32.55 -3.05
CA GLU A 245 -7.36 33.53 -3.01
C GLU A 245 -7.67 34.76 -2.14
N ARG A 246 -8.96 35.00 -1.85
CA ARG A 246 -9.41 36.13 -1.02
C ARG A 246 -9.59 35.76 0.46
N ALA A 247 -9.34 34.50 0.83
CA ALA A 247 -9.44 34.07 2.21
C ALA A 247 -8.37 34.75 3.08
N PRO A 248 -8.68 35.22 4.30
CA PRO A 248 -7.72 35.94 5.16
C PRO A 248 -6.46 35.13 5.48
N ASP A 249 -6.59 33.80 5.47
CA ASP A 249 -5.52 32.84 5.76
C ASP A 249 -4.89 32.26 4.48
N TRP A 250 -5.17 32.82 3.29
CA TRP A 250 -4.64 32.32 2.01
C TRP A 250 -3.10 32.26 1.98
N ASN A 251 -2.43 33.35 2.39
CA ASN A 251 -0.96 33.40 2.41
C ASN A 251 -0.37 32.35 3.36
N LEU A 252 -1.01 32.15 4.52
CA LEU A 252 -0.61 31.14 5.50
C LEU A 252 -0.85 29.72 4.94
N LYS A 253 -2.01 29.48 4.33
CA LYS A 253 -2.33 28.21 3.66
C LYS A 253 -1.34 27.88 2.56
N MET A 254 -0.91 28.86 1.75
CA MET A 254 0.09 28.69 0.70
C MET A 254 1.50 28.47 1.24
N GLN A 255 1.86 29.11 2.36
CA GLN A 255 3.14 28.90 3.05
C GLN A 255 3.32 27.45 3.55
N TYR A 256 2.23 26.79 3.95
CA TYR A 256 2.24 25.41 4.48
C TYR A 256 1.67 24.36 3.51
N TYR A 257 1.30 24.74 2.29
CA TYR A 257 0.82 23.80 1.28
C TYR A 257 2.00 23.01 0.72
N GLY A 258 2.13 21.73 1.11
CA GLY A 258 3.21 20.83 0.65
C GLY A 258 3.16 20.42 -0.83
N GLY A 259 2.47 21.20 -1.68
CA GLY A 259 2.38 21.06 -3.13
C GLY A 259 2.73 22.38 -3.83
N MET A 260 2.34 22.58 -5.09
CA MET A 260 2.56 23.86 -5.78
C MET A 260 1.71 24.97 -5.11
N PRO A 261 2.31 26.03 -4.53
CA PRO A 261 1.62 27.01 -3.67
C PRO A 261 0.87 28.06 -4.51
N ARG A 262 -0.01 27.58 -5.39
CA ARG A 262 -0.90 28.39 -6.22
C ARG A 262 -2.11 27.56 -6.61
N LEU A 263 -3.19 28.24 -6.98
CA LEU A 263 -4.26 27.58 -7.71
C LEU A 263 -3.73 27.07 -9.05
N ALA A 264 -4.17 25.87 -9.45
CA ALA A 264 -3.90 25.38 -10.80
C ALA A 264 -4.64 26.25 -11.83
N ASP A 265 -3.99 26.57 -12.94
CA ASP A 265 -4.62 27.16 -14.10
C ASP A 265 -5.45 26.09 -14.83
N PRO A 266 -6.67 26.38 -15.31
CA PRO A 266 -7.48 25.41 -16.06
C PRO A 266 -6.75 24.73 -17.22
N ARG A 267 -5.77 25.41 -17.85
CA ARG A 267 -4.97 24.88 -18.97
C ARG A 267 -3.98 23.79 -18.54
N GLU A 268 -3.79 23.56 -17.24
CA GLU A 268 -2.89 22.53 -16.68
C GLU A 268 -3.49 21.13 -16.64
N LEU A 269 -4.81 21.00 -16.82
CA LEU A 269 -5.52 19.72 -16.79
C LEU A 269 -5.25 18.83 -18.04
N GLY A 270 -4.20 19.15 -18.81
CA GLY A 270 -3.77 18.48 -20.03
C GLY A 270 -2.25 18.22 -20.10
N GLY A 271 -1.58 18.15 -18.97
CA GLY A 271 -0.13 17.93 -18.85
C GLY A 271 0.74 19.18 -18.97
N ALA A 272 2.03 19.03 -18.64
CA ALA A 272 3.00 20.12 -18.68
C ALA A 272 3.19 20.68 -20.11
N LEU A 273 3.43 21.99 -20.24
CA LEU A 273 3.66 22.68 -21.50
C LEU A 273 4.79 22.05 -22.32
N THR A 274 5.87 21.61 -21.67
CA THR A 274 7.00 20.95 -22.36
C THR A 274 6.55 19.67 -23.07
N CYS A 275 5.76 18.83 -22.40
CA CYS A 275 5.20 17.61 -22.97
C CYS A 275 4.15 17.94 -24.04
N ARG A 276 3.30 18.95 -23.81
CA ARG A 276 2.28 19.40 -24.76
C ARG A 276 2.87 19.93 -26.06
N ARG A 277 3.91 20.77 -26.01
CA ARG A 277 4.60 21.28 -27.22
C ARG A 277 5.19 20.15 -28.06
N ARG A 278 5.68 19.11 -27.39
CA ARG A 278 6.21 17.89 -28.03
C ARG A 278 5.12 16.89 -28.41
N ARG A 279 3.89 17.13 -27.97
CA ARG A 279 2.74 16.24 -28.07
C ARG A 279 3.04 14.84 -27.55
N VAL A 280 3.67 14.71 -26.39
CA VAL A 280 3.97 13.42 -25.75
C VAL A 280 3.24 13.31 -24.43
N LYS A 281 2.92 12.08 -23.99
CA LYS A 281 2.24 11.86 -22.71
C LYS A 281 3.07 12.41 -21.55
N CYS A 282 2.42 13.24 -20.74
CA CYS A 282 2.98 13.79 -19.51
C CYS A 282 2.67 12.84 -18.35
N ASP A 283 3.68 12.54 -17.55
CA ASP A 283 3.51 11.92 -16.23
C ASP A 283 3.42 13.03 -15.18
N GLU A 284 2.20 13.41 -14.83
CA GLU A 284 1.88 14.54 -13.94
C GLU A 284 2.16 14.23 -12.46
N LEU A 285 2.54 13.00 -12.11
CA LEU A 285 2.73 12.56 -10.72
C LEU A 285 4.10 12.98 -10.14
N ARG A 286 4.97 13.60 -10.94
CA ARG A 286 6.33 13.98 -10.54
C ARG A 286 6.62 15.45 -10.90
N PRO A 287 7.42 16.19 -10.09
CA PRO A 287 7.84 17.55 -10.42
C PRO A 287 8.53 17.65 -11.78
N ARG A 288 9.28 16.60 -12.16
CA ARG A 288 9.82 16.38 -13.50
C ARG A 288 9.28 15.05 -14.01
N CYS A 289 8.40 15.07 -15.02
CA CYS A 289 7.81 13.85 -15.56
C CYS A 289 8.88 12.93 -16.18
N ALA A 290 8.62 11.61 -16.22
CA ALA A 290 9.58 10.64 -16.76
C ALA A 290 10.03 10.97 -18.20
N THR A 291 9.13 11.48 -19.04
CA THR A 291 9.43 11.88 -20.43
C THR A 291 10.36 13.08 -20.51
N CYS A 292 10.17 14.09 -19.65
CA CYS A 292 11.05 15.25 -19.57
C CYS A 292 12.40 14.89 -18.94
N SER A 293 12.40 14.01 -17.92
CA SER A 293 13.61 13.50 -17.28
C SER A 293 14.48 12.69 -18.24
N LYS A 294 13.89 11.78 -19.03
CA LYS A 294 14.62 10.98 -20.03
C LYS A 294 15.25 11.84 -21.13
N SER A 295 14.60 12.94 -21.51
CA SER A 295 15.10 13.86 -22.53
C SER A 295 15.98 15.00 -21.97
N ASP A 296 16.27 14.96 -20.68
CA ASP A 296 16.93 16.02 -19.91
C ASP A 296 16.39 17.44 -20.15
N ARG A 297 15.05 17.60 -20.12
CA ARG A 297 14.37 18.90 -20.26
C ARG A 297 13.57 19.27 -19.03
N GLU A 298 13.35 20.56 -18.84
CA GLU A 298 12.54 21.09 -17.74
C GLU A 298 11.04 20.90 -18.02
N CYS A 299 10.26 20.60 -16.97
CA CYS A 299 8.82 20.39 -17.06
C CYS A 299 8.10 21.71 -16.79
N LEU A 300 7.88 22.51 -17.84
CA LEU A 300 7.27 23.84 -17.73
C LEU A 300 5.76 23.73 -17.59
N TRP A 301 5.19 24.52 -16.69
CA TRP A 301 3.74 24.63 -16.49
C TRP A 301 3.29 26.06 -16.81
N PRO A 302 2.05 26.27 -17.33
CA PRO A 302 1.53 27.59 -17.64
C PRO A 302 1.54 28.51 -16.42
N SER A 303 2.14 29.69 -16.58
CA SER A 303 2.05 30.78 -15.60
C SER A 303 0.89 31.71 -15.96
N PRO A 304 0.24 32.39 -14.99
CA PRO A 304 -0.80 33.37 -15.26
C PRO A 304 -0.34 34.51 -16.19
N ASN A 305 0.96 34.76 -16.27
CA ASN A 305 1.57 35.83 -17.06
C ASN A 305 2.08 35.39 -18.44
N ASP A 306 1.92 34.13 -18.86
CA ASP A 306 2.41 33.67 -20.17
C ASP A 306 1.46 34.09 -21.31
N PRO A 307 1.86 35.04 -22.19
CA PRO A 307 1.02 35.55 -23.25
C PRO A 307 1.56 35.06 -24.60
N SER A 308 1.50 33.76 -24.89
CA SER A 308 1.47 33.19 -26.26
C SER A 308 1.83 31.71 -26.31
N GLY A 309 1.01 30.96 -27.07
CA GLY A 309 1.32 29.62 -27.54
C GLY A 309 1.00 29.53 -29.03
N ALA A 310 1.65 30.35 -29.84
CA ALA A 310 1.67 30.21 -31.29
C ALA A 310 3.13 30.23 -31.77
N THR A 311 3.43 29.27 -32.65
CA THR A 311 4.59 29.14 -33.56
C THR A 311 5.95 28.73 -33.00
N ALA A 312 6.54 27.79 -33.74
CA ALA A 312 7.89 27.26 -33.60
C ALA A 312 8.81 27.92 -34.64
N SER A 313 10.03 28.31 -34.25
CA SER A 313 11.19 28.44 -35.15
C SER A 313 12.50 28.64 -34.39
N ASN A 314 13.57 28.15 -35.02
CA ASN A 314 14.96 27.96 -34.59
C ASN A 314 15.74 29.23 -34.19
N ALA A 315 16.79 29.03 -33.36
CA ALA A 315 18.21 29.32 -33.65
C ALA A 315 19.01 29.90 -32.46
N SER A 316 20.13 29.22 -32.16
CA SER A 316 21.46 29.68 -31.68
C SER A 316 21.62 31.02 -30.93
N GLY A 317 22.34 30.99 -29.81
CA GLY A 317 22.98 32.19 -29.25
C GLY A 317 23.53 32.04 -27.82
N SER A 318 24.84 31.85 -27.77
CA SER A 318 25.80 31.99 -26.66
C SER A 318 25.56 33.07 -25.58
N VAL A 319 25.93 32.69 -24.34
CA VAL A 319 26.85 33.40 -23.41
C VAL A 319 26.29 34.44 -22.41
N GLN A 320 26.74 34.22 -21.16
CA GLN A 320 27.16 35.15 -20.09
C GLN A 320 26.30 35.36 -18.83
N SER A 321 27.05 35.16 -17.74
CA SER A 321 26.87 35.55 -16.35
C SER A 321 26.65 37.05 -16.15
N GLU A 322 26.00 37.41 -15.05
CA GLU A 322 26.40 38.48 -14.11
C GLU A 322 25.36 38.55 -12.98
N THR A 323 25.76 38.20 -11.74
CA THR A 323 26.13 39.10 -10.62
C THR A 323 24.96 39.87 -9.99
N SER A 324 24.80 39.63 -8.69
CA SER A 324 24.07 40.50 -7.76
C SER A 324 24.71 41.90 -7.69
N PRO A 325 23.98 42.89 -7.13
CA PRO A 325 24.48 43.38 -5.85
C PRO A 325 23.39 43.72 -4.82
N ALA A 326 23.89 43.78 -3.59
CA ALA A 326 23.27 44.14 -2.32
C ALA A 326 22.74 45.60 -2.25
N GLN A 327 21.85 45.91 -1.30
CA GLN A 327 22.18 46.65 -0.07
C GLN A 327 20.95 47.11 0.74
N ASP A 328 21.22 47.34 2.03
CA ASP A 328 20.53 48.14 3.05
C ASP A 328 19.24 47.61 3.70
N GLY A 329 19.07 47.52 5.02
CA GLY A 329 19.84 48.07 6.14
C GLY A 329 18.97 49.02 6.97
N SER A 330 18.39 48.56 8.09
CA SER A 330 18.11 49.43 9.26
C SER A 330 17.67 48.61 10.48
N SER A 331 18.43 48.78 11.56
CA SER A 331 18.20 48.29 12.91
C SER A 331 17.17 49.15 13.65
N ALA A 332 16.39 48.52 14.53
CA ALA A 332 15.74 49.20 15.66
C ALA A 332 15.71 48.26 16.86
N ALA A 333 16.50 48.58 17.88
CA ALA A 333 16.50 47.95 19.19
C ALA A 333 15.44 48.61 20.07
N ALA A 334 14.63 47.82 20.78
CA ALA A 334 13.87 48.29 21.94
C ALA A 334 13.59 47.13 22.93
N THR A 335 14.34 47.16 24.03
CA THR A 335 13.94 46.91 25.43
C THR A 335 13.28 45.58 25.83
N SER A 336 14.04 44.82 26.62
CA SER A 336 13.61 43.71 27.48
C SER A 336 12.64 44.12 28.59
N PRO A 337 11.75 43.22 29.01
CA PRO A 337 11.38 43.07 30.40
C PRO A 337 11.79 41.69 30.95
N ALA A 338 12.48 41.67 32.10
CA ALA A 338 12.75 40.48 32.90
C ALA A 338 11.56 40.17 33.86
N PRO A 339 11.62 39.09 34.65
CA PRO A 339 11.15 37.76 34.32
C PRO A 339 9.82 37.45 35.02
N ALA A 340 8.79 37.03 34.28
CA ALA A 340 7.61 36.42 34.88
C ALA A 340 7.93 34.97 35.26
N ARG A 341 8.02 34.69 36.57
CA ARG A 341 8.13 33.33 37.14
C ARG A 341 7.12 32.38 36.49
N ARG A 342 7.62 31.38 35.77
CA ARG A 342 6.85 30.19 35.39
C ARG A 342 6.33 29.51 36.66
N ARG A 343 5.01 29.38 36.79
CA ARG A 343 4.42 28.31 37.60
C ARG A 343 4.63 27.00 36.84
N ILE A 344 5.29 26.06 37.49
CA ILE A 344 5.20 24.63 37.21
C ILE A 344 3.79 24.19 37.63
N PRO A 345 3.10 23.41 36.80
CA PRO A 345 2.36 22.24 37.28
C PRO A 345 2.93 21.02 36.54
N SER A 346 3.61 20.02 37.11
CA SER A 346 3.40 19.29 38.36
C SER A 346 1.94 19.11 38.72
N GLU A 347 1.19 18.50 37.80
CA GLU A 347 0.08 17.61 38.10
C GLU A 347 -0.30 16.90 36.79
N ILE A 348 0.14 15.65 36.67
CA ILE A 348 -0.31 14.72 35.63
C ILE A 348 -1.79 14.46 35.92
N ASP A 349 -2.66 14.71 34.95
CA ASP A 349 -4.09 14.41 35.06
C ASP A 349 -4.28 12.89 35.25
N PRO A 350 -4.75 12.43 36.42
CA PRO A 350 -4.99 11.00 36.70
C PRO A 350 -6.08 10.40 35.81
N GLN A 351 -6.88 11.21 35.09
CA GLN A 351 -7.96 10.73 34.23
C GLN A 351 -7.51 10.26 32.85
N LEU A 352 -6.26 10.54 32.43
CA LEU A 352 -5.69 10.03 31.17
C LEU A 352 -5.50 8.50 31.15
N TRP A 353 -5.51 7.85 32.32
CA TRP A 353 -5.38 6.40 32.48
C TRP A 353 -6.52 5.60 31.83
N ASN A 354 -7.68 6.22 31.56
CA ASN A 354 -8.87 5.52 31.10
C ASN A 354 -8.98 5.32 29.58
N ASN A 355 -8.10 5.94 28.76
CA ASN A 355 -8.39 6.12 27.32
C ASN A 355 -7.40 5.47 26.32
N SER A 356 -6.53 4.54 26.73
CA SER A 356 -5.57 3.86 25.81
C SER A 356 -4.81 4.84 24.89
N PRO A 357 -3.87 5.64 25.43
CA PRO A 357 -3.16 6.68 24.69
C PRO A 357 -2.39 6.18 23.46
N GLU A 358 -2.09 4.89 23.35
CA GLU A 358 -1.60 4.25 22.12
C GLU A 358 -2.55 4.41 20.92
N LEU A 359 -3.85 4.66 21.17
CA LEU A 359 -4.87 4.94 20.17
C LEU A 359 -4.91 6.42 19.74
N LEU A 360 -4.27 7.32 20.51
CA LEU A 360 -4.20 8.75 20.21
C LEU A 360 -3.12 9.09 19.18
N PHE A 361 -2.22 8.15 18.90
CA PHE A 361 -1.28 8.26 17.78
C PHE A 361 -1.97 7.84 16.47
N ASP A 362 -2.48 8.84 15.73
CA ASP A 362 -3.02 8.64 14.39
C ASP A 362 -1.89 8.53 13.36
N SER A 363 -1.74 7.35 12.77
CA SER A 363 -0.90 7.19 11.57
C SER A 363 -1.74 7.38 10.32
N PRO A 364 -1.18 7.96 9.26
CA PRO A 364 -1.75 7.89 7.91
C PRO A 364 -2.12 6.46 7.48
N SER A 365 -1.42 5.43 7.96
CA SER A 365 -1.73 4.01 7.69
C SER A 365 -3.07 3.58 8.32
N THR A 366 -3.50 4.20 9.42
CA THR A 366 -4.82 3.93 10.04
C THR A 366 -5.99 4.67 9.38
N ILE A 367 -5.74 5.42 8.29
CA ILE A 367 -6.79 6.08 7.51
C ILE A 367 -7.19 5.13 6.36
N ILE A 368 -8.36 4.49 6.49
CA ILE A 368 -8.89 3.38 5.67
C ILE A 368 -9.06 3.70 4.16
N ASN A 369 -8.80 4.92 3.70
CA ASN A 369 -9.26 5.42 2.40
C ASN A 369 -8.33 5.17 1.19
N SER A 370 -7.28 4.34 1.30
CA SER A 370 -6.32 4.12 0.19
C SER A 370 -5.93 2.66 -0.06
N LEU A 371 -6.63 1.69 0.51
CA LEU A 371 -6.30 0.27 0.34
C LEU A 371 -7.30 -0.38 -0.65
N PRO A 372 -6.84 -1.16 -1.66
CA PRO A 372 -7.69 -2.04 -2.45
C PRO A 372 -8.74 -2.79 -1.63
N SER A 373 -9.87 -3.11 -2.29
CA SER A 373 -10.95 -3.89 -1.69
C SER A 373 -10.39 -5.20 -1.10
N PRO A 374 -10.84 -5.65 0.08
CA PRO A 374 -10.42 -6.94 0.66
C PRO A 374 -10.55 -8.13 -0.30
N ASN A 375 -11.39 -8.01 -1.34
CA ASN A 375 -11.67 -9.06 -2.30
C ASN A 375 -10.64 -9.15 -3.47
N SER A 376 -9.76 -8.17 -3.65
CA SER A 376 -8.68 -8.22 -4.66
C SER A 376 -7.35 -8.77 -4.12
N ALA A 377 -7.30 -9.05 -2.82
CA ALA A 377 -6.11 -9.46 -2.09
C ALA A 377 -5.50 -10.82 -2.50
N PRO A 378 -6.31 -11.88 -2.75
CA PRO A 378 -5.76 -13.17 -3.17
C PRO A 378 -5.09 -13.10 -4.55
N LEU A 379 -5.61 -12.27 -5.46
CA LEU A 379 -5.11 -12.12 -6.82
C LEU A 379 -3.78 -11.34 -6.86
N ALA A 380 -3.64 -10.27 -6.08
CA ALA A 380 -2.39 -9.52 -6.00
C ALA A 380 -1.25 -10.33 -5.37
N TYR A 381 -1.55 -11.21 -4.40
CA TYR A 381 -0.57 -12.16 -3.86
C TYR A 381 -0.29 -13.32 -4.83
N TYR A 382 -1.31 -13.77 -5.58
CA TYR A 382 -1.15 -14.80 -6.62
C TYR A 382 -0.20 -14.36 -7.72
N ASP A 383 -0.39 -13.16 -8.27
CA ASP A 383 0.50 -12.61 -9.31
C ASP A 383 1.94 -12.53 -8.79
N LEU A 384 2.14 -12.15 -7.52
CA LEU A 384 3.45 -12.10 -6.87
C LEU A 384 4.10 -13.50 -6.72
N LEU A 385 3.36 -14.50 -6.22
CA LEU A 385 3.89 -15.86 -6.08
C LEU A 385 4.15 -16.53 -7.45
N ALA A 386 3.33 -16.23 -8.45
CA ALA A 386 3.51 -16.70 -9.82
C ALA A 386 4.76 -16.08 -10.46
N GLU A 387 4.99 -14.78 -10.30
CA GLU A 387 6.22 -14.10 -10.73
C GLU A 387 7.46 -14.68 -10.06
N ASP A 388 7.43 -14.91 -8.75
CA ASP A 388 8.56 -15.47 -8.00
C ASP A 388 8.85 -16.92 -8.39
N ALA A 389 7.82 -17.71 -8.68
CA ALA A 389 7.99 -19.05 -9.25
C ALA A 389 8.65 -18.97 -10.65
N ILE A 390 8.18 -18.08 -11.53
CA ILE A 390 8.71 -17.92 -12.90
C ILE A 390 10.18 -17.45 -12.89
N ASN A 391 10.50 -16.39 -12.15
CA ASN A 391 11.84 -15.78 -12.14
C ASN A 391 12.93 -16.72 -11.62
N ASN A 392 12.59 -17.65 -10.73
CA ASN A 392 13.56 -18.54 -10.11
C ASN A 392 13.79 -19.85 -10.87
N ILE A 393 12.82 -20.31 -11.68
CA ILE A 393 13.01 -21.44 -12.61
C ILE A 393 14.20 -21.14 -13.55
N ASP A 394 14.26 -19.92 -14.08
CA ASP A 394 15.31 -19.48 -14.99
C ASP A 394 16.67 -19.29 -14.28
N LYS A 395 16.68 -19.06 -12.95
CA LYS A 395 17.90 -18.82 -12.17
C LYS A 395 18.64 -20.11 -11.79
N TYR A 396 17.93 -21.23 -11.58
CA TYR A 396 18.52 -22.45 -11.02
C TYR A 396 18.49 -23.69 -11.95
N ASN A 397 18.06 -23.56 -13.22
CA ASN A 397 18.06 -24.65 -14.20
C ASN A 397 17.45 -25.97 -13.68
N LEU A 398 16.37 -25.87 -12.91
CA LEU A 398 15.69 -27.03 -12.36
C LEU A 398 14.91 -27.74 -13.48
N ASN A 399 15.28 -28.99 -13.79
CA ASN A 399 14.53 -29.88 -14.70
C ASN A 399 13.26 -30.39 -14.00
N VAL A 400 12.32 -29.49 -13.72
CA VAL A 400 10.99 -29.83 -13.22
C VAL A 400 10.01 -29.58 -14.37
N ASP A 401 9.24 -30.61 -14.76
CA ASP A 401 8.20 -30.52 -15.80
C ASP A 401 7.15 -29.49 -15.37
N LEU A 402 7.34 -28.25 -15.83
CA LEU A 402 6.52 -27.10 -15.47
C LEU A 402 5.72 -26.65 -16.69
N ASP A 403 4.40 -26.72 -16.55
CA ASP A 403 3.48 -26.10 -17.51
C ASP A 403 3.43 -24.58 -17.25
N ARG A 404 4.41 -23.84 -17.80
CA ARG A 404 4.57 -22.37 -17.66
C ARG A 404 3.27 -21.60 -17.95
N ASN A 405 2.38 -22.18 -18.75
CA ASN A 405 1.09 -21.61 -19.12
C ASN A 405 0.06 -21.58 -17.98
N ASN A 406 0.16 -22.48 -16.99
CA ASN A 406 -0.75 -22.50 -15.84
C ASN A 406 -0.37 -21.48 -14.75
N LEU A 407 0.91 -21.11 -14.64
CA LEU A 407 1.39 -20.09 -13.70
C LEU A 407 1.11 -18.65 -14.17
N SER A 408 1.01 -18.40 -15.48
CA SER A 408 0.72 -17.07 -16.07
C SER A 408 -0.78 -16.76 -16.26
N ARG A 409 -1.69 -17.65 -15.88
CA ARG A 409 -3.12 -17.52 -16.20
C ARG A 409 -3.85 -16.65 -15.17
N GLN A 410 -4.13 -15.39 -15.51
CA GLN A 410 -5.20 -14.61 -14.87
C GLN A 410 -6.55 -15.29 -15.17
N GLN A 411 -7.02 -16.16 -14.28
CA GLN A 411 -8.37 -16.72 -14.35
C GLN A 411 -9.24 -16.21 -13.20
N SER A 412 -10.42 -15.70 -13.55
CA SER A 412 -11.40 -15.21 -12.58
C SER A 412 -11.94 -16.35 -11.71
N PRO A 413 -12.15 -16.13 -10.41
CA PRO A 413 -12.70 -17.16 -9.53
C PRO A 413 -14.10 -17.57 -9.95
N VAL A 414 -14.45 -18.83 -9.68
CA VAL A 414 -15.81 -19.38 -9.83
C VAL A 414 -16.76 -18.57 -8.92
N ALA A 415 -17.90 -18.15 -9.46
CA ALA A 415 -18.85 -17.28 -8.76
C ALA A 415 -19.41 -17.94 -7.49
N GLU A 416 -19.19 -17.33 -6.31
CA GLU A 416 -19.91 -17.66 -5.09
C GLU A 416 -21.36 -17.15 -5.20
N THR A 417 -22.36 -18.02 -5.00
CA THR A 417 -23.76 -17.61 -4.77
C THR A 417 -23.89 -16.93 -3.40
N PRO A 418 -24.47 -15.73 -3.30
CA PRO A 418 -24.49 -14.97 -2.06
C PRO A 418 -25.48 -15.56 -1.04
N ASN A 419 -24.95 -16.06 0.07
CA ASN A 419 -25.75 -16.45 1.24
C ASN A 419 -25.84 -15.24 2.20
N PHE A 420 -26.97 -14.53 2.18
CA PHE A 420 -27.28 -13.47 3.13
C PHE A 420 -27.79 -14.08 4.46
N GLY A 421 -27.25 -13.62 5.60
CA GLY A 421 -27.76 -14.02 6.90
C GLY A 421 -27.42 -13.03 8.02
N ALA A 422 -28.31 -12.05 8.24
CA ALA A 422 -28.46 -11.36 9.51
C ALA A 422 -29.34 -12.19 10.47
N GLN A 423 -29.15 -12.00 11.77
CA GLN A 423 -29.57 -12.86 12.88
C GLN A 423 -31.10 -13.09 13.06
N LEU A 424 -31.50 -14.39 13.13
CA LEU A 424 -32.38 -15.15 14.08
C LEU A 424 -33.76 -14.59 14.54
N PRO A 425 -34.80 -15.45 14.75
CA PRO A 425 -34.78 -16.51 15.79
C PRO A 425 -35.48 -17.87 15.52
N SER A 426 -34.93 -18.89 16.20
CA SER A 426 -35.48 -20.15 16.76
C SER A 426 -36.47 -21.05 16.01
N ASN A 427 -36.14 -22.35 16.05
CA ASN A 427 -36.98 -23.56 15.89
C ASN A 427 -37.54 -23.86 14.49
N GLN A 428 -36.75 -24.59 13.70
CA GLN A 428 -37.20 -25.76 12.94
C GLN A 428 -35.97 -26.53 12.42
N ARG A 429 -35.95 -27.86 12.60
CA ARG A 429 -34.92 -28.75 12.04
C ARG A 429 -34.93 -28.63 10.51
N ALA A 430 -33.85 -28.13 9.94
CA ALA A 430 -33.62 -28.14 8.50
C ALA A 430 -33.08 -29.52 8.06
N PRO A 431 -33.51 -30.06 6.91
CA PRO A 431 -32.98 -31.31 6.38
C PRO A 431 -31.56 -31.12 5.86
N GLU A 432 -30.74 -32.16 6.00
CA GLU A 432 -29.35 -32.24 5.56
C GLU A 432 -29.23 -31.91 4.06
N VAL A 433 -28.44 -30.88 3.74
CA VAL A 433 -28.01 -30.58 2.37
C VAL A 433 -26.71 -31.35 2.13
N GLU A 434 -26.76 -32.31 1.23
CA GLU A 434 -25.61 -33.06 0.75
C GLU A 434 -24.49 -32.10 0.29
N SER A 435 -23.32 -32.25 0.89
CA SER A 435 -22.11 -31.49 0.59
C SER A 435 -21.62 -31.77 -0.83
N SER A 436 -21.31 -30.71 -1.57
CA SER A 436 -20.64 -30.74 -2.87
C SER A 436 -19.34 -31.55 -2.81
N ALA A 437 -19.34 -32.75 -3.41
CA ALA A 437 -18.15 -33.53 -3.68
C ALA A 437 -17.33 -32.86 -4.80
N ASN A 438 -16.23 -32.15 -4.47
CA ASN A 438 -14.99 -32.02 -5.28
C ASN A 438 -13.95 -30.96 -4.83
N GLU A 439 -13.99 -30.39 -3.63
CA GLU A 439 -12.92 -29.48 -3.16
C GLU A 439 -11.95 -30.18 -2.17
N GLN A 440 -11.20 -31.17 -2.64
CA GLN A 440 -10.30 -31.97 -1.79
C GLN A 440 -8.83 -31.50 -1.90
N TRP A 441 -8.53 -30.30 -1.41
CA TRP A 441 -7.16 -29.77 -1.33
C TRP A 441 -6.39 -30.27 -0.10
N ASN A 442 -7.08 -30.81 0.91
CA ASN A 442 -6.49 -31.56 2.03
C ASN A 442 -6.62 -33.07 1.81
N SER A 443 -5.58 -33.80 2.20
CA SER A 443 -5.59 -35.27 2.26
C SER A 443 -6.35 -35.74 3.49
N ILE A 444 -7.20 -36.76 3.33
CA ILE A 444 -7.86 -37.44 4.45
C ILE A 444 -6.83 -38.25 5.23
N ASP A 445 -5.95 -38.94 4.52
CA ASP A 445 -4.87 -39.74 5.10
C ASP A 445 -3.66 -38.87 5.42
N ILE A 446 -2.87 -39.31 6.41
CA ILE A 446 -1.59 -38.69 6.75
C ILE A 446 -0.63 -38.86 5.56
N ILE A 447 -0.03 -37.76 5.12
CA ILE A 447 0.98 -37.74 4.07
C ILE A 447 2.22 -38.50 4.59
N PRO A 448 2.68 -39.57 3.90
CA PRO A 448 3.86 -40.30 4.32
C PRO A 448 5.10 -39.41 4.21
N MET A 449 5.96 -39.44 5.23
CA MET A 449 7.23 -38.70 5.27
C MET A 449 8.40 -39.68 5.20
N SER A 450 9.48 -39.30 4.52
CA SER A 450 10.75 -40.03 4.60
C SER A 450 11.44 -39.83 5.96
N ASP A 451 12.43 -40.66 6.26
CA ASP A 451 13.24 -40.51 7.49
C ASP A 451 13.96 -39.15 7.52
N ASP A 452 14.43 -38.65 6.37
CA ASP A 452 15.06 -37.34 6.25
C ASP A 452 14.06 -36.20 6.45
N GLU A 453 12.84 -36.32 5.90
CA GLU A 453 11.77 -35.35 6.14
C GLU A 453 11.35 -35.33 7.61
N LEU A 454 11.35 -36.48 8.29
CA LEU A 454 11.05 -36.56 9.71
C LEU A 454 12.05 -35.79 10.56
N VAL A 455 13.35 -35.81 10.23
CA VAL A 455 14.37 -35.00 10.92
C VAL A 455 14.09 -33.50 10.77
N LEU A 456 13.74 -33.05 9.56
CA LEU A 456 13.37 -31.65 9.32
C LEU A 456 12.09 -31.26 10.05
N PHE A 457 11.12 -32.17 10.12
CA PHE A 457 9.86 -31.97 10.83
C PHE A 457 10.09 -31.86 12.34
N GLN A 458 10.95 -32.70 12.92
CA GLN A 458 11.36 -32.61 14.32
C GLN A 458 12.12 -31.32 14.62
N HIS A 459 13.02 -30.89 13.71
CA HIS A 459 13.72 -29.61 13.82
C HIS A 459 12.74 -28.42 13.82
N TYR A 460 11.68 -28.48 13.02
CA TYR A 460 10.63 -27.47 13.04
C TYR A 460 9.99 -27.38 14.42
N ILE A 461 9.51 -28.49 14.97
CA ILE A 461 8.79 -28.52 16.26
C ILE A 461 9.68 -28.05 17.41
N THR A 462 10.95 -28.44 17.41
CA THR A 462 11.87 -28.20 18.53
C THR A 462 12.55 -26.83 18.48
N VAL A 463 12.72 -26.25 17.29
CA VAL A 463 13.46 -25.00 17.11
C VAL A 463 12.61 -23.90 16.47
N ILE A 464 12.00 -24.15 15.31
CA ILE A 464 11.32 -23.10 14.54
C ILE A 464 9.97 -22.72 15.15
N GLY A 465 9.13 -23.69 15.51
CA GLY A 465 7.84 -23.47 16.18
C GLY A 465 7.98 -22.54 17.40
N PRO A 466 8.90 -22.81 18.35
CA PRO A 466 9.16 -21.94 19.49
C PRO A 466 9.58 -20.51 19.14
N ILE A 467 10.28 -20.30 18.02
CA ILE A 467 10.59 -18.95 17.52
C ILE A 467 9.31 -18.24 17.08
N LEU A 468 8.46 -18.94 16.30
CA LEU A 468 7.20 -18.41 15.78
C LEU A 468 6.16 -18.19 16.89
N ASP A 469 6.22 -18.95 17.98
CA ASP A 469 5.30 -18.86 19.12
C ASP A 469 5.80 -17.95 20.25
N LEU A 470 6.92 -17.24 20.09
CA LEU A 470 7.41 -16.37 21.15
C LEU A 470 6.30 -15.36 21.56
N ASN A 471 6.03 -15.23 22.86
CA ASN A 471 4.94 -14.44 23.45
C ASN A 471 3.50 -14.95 23.16
N ASP A 472 3.31 -16.05 22.44
CA ASP A 472 2.02 -16.72 22.31
C ASP A 472 1.94 -17.96 23.22
N PRO A 473 1.16 -17.93 24.31
CA PRO A 473 1.03 -19.05 25.23
C PRO A 473 0.31 -20.25 24.60
N SER A 474 -0.43 -20.05 23.50
CA SER A 474 -1.19 -21.12 22.84
C SER A 474 -0.38 -21.95 21.86
N ARG A 475 0.89 -21.60 21.63
CA ARG A 475 1.89 -22.39 20.89
C ARG A 475 1.39 -22.96 19.55
N GLN A 476 0.64 -22.15 18.81
CA GLN A 476 -0.10 -22.62 17.64
C GLN A 476 0.83 -23.13 16.53
N PHE A 477 2.00 -22.51 16.35
CA PHE A 477 2.97 -22.96 15.35
C PHE A 477 3.72 -24.22 15.77
N THR A 478 3.89 -24.47 17.07
CA THR A 478 4.54 -25.67 17.60
C THR A 478 3.58 -26.86 17.70
N GLU A 479 2.30 -26.61 18.03
CA GLU A 479 1.34 -27.68 18.35
C GLU A 479 0.31 -27.90 17.24
N THR A 480 -0.30 -26.84 16.71
CA THR A 480 -1.43 -26.96 15.76
C THR A 480 -0.95 -27.06 14.31
N VAL A 481 0.03 -26.25 13.91
CA VAL A 481 0.54 -26.23 12.53
C VAL A 481 1.10 -27.59 12.07
N PRO A 482 1.88 -28.33 12.87
CA PRO A 482 2.35 -29.67 12.48
C PRO A 482 1.20 -30.64 12.20
N SER A 483 0.14 -30.62 13.01
CA SER A 483 -1.04 -31.47 12.79
C SER A 483 -1.81 -31.11 11.53
N LEU A 484 -1.84 -29.82 11.14
CA LEU A 484 -2.40 -29.42 9.85
C LEU A 484 -1.48 -29.80 8.69
N ALA A 485 -0.17 -29.69 8.88
CA ALA A 485 0.83 -29.93 7.86
C ALA A 485 0.77 -31.36 7.33
N VAL A 486 0.61 -32.36 8.19
CA VAL A 486 0.56 -33.77 7.78
C VAL A 486 -0.63 -34.13 6.87
N HIS A 487 -1.60 -33.24 6.71
CA HIS A 487 -2.74 -33.39 5.79
C HIS A 487 -2.70 -32.42 4.59
N ASN A 488 -1.79 -31.45 4.58
CA ASN A 488 -1.70 -30.42 3.55
C ASN A 488 -0.30 -30.37 2.94
N VAL A 489 -0.19 -30.77 1.67
CA VAL A 489 1.10 -30.85 0.97
C VAL A 489 1.84 -29.51 0.97
N GLY A 490 1.18 -28.40 0.65
CA GLY A 490 1.83 -27.08 0.65
C GLY A 490 2.34 -26.67 2.01
N LEU A 491 1.54 -26.87 3.07
CA LEU A 491 1.96 -26.56 4.43
C LEU A 491 3.12 -27.45 4.88
N LEU A 492 3.07 -28.75 4.62
CA LEU A 492 4.15 -29.69 4.91
C LEU A 492 5.45 -29.27 4.22
N LYS A 493 5.41 -29.01 2.92
CA LYS A 493 6.60 -28.60 2.17
C LYS A 493 7.14 -27.26 2.66
N SER A 494 6.29 -26.28 3.02
CA SER A 494 6.76 -25.00 3.57
C SER A 494 7.47 -25.16 4.92
N LEU A 495 6.99 -26.09 5.75
CA LEU A 495 7.57 -26.46 7.03
C LEU A 495 8.94 -27.12 6.83
N LEU A 496 9.03 -28.07 5.91
CA LEU A 496 10.30 -28.74 5.60
C LEU A 496 11.32 -27.78 4.98
N ALA A 497 10.87 -26.86 4.11
CA ALA A 497 11.71 -25.84 3.48
C ALA A 497 12.39 -24.93 4.52
N VAL A 498 11.60 -24.38 5.44
CA VAL A 498 12.11 -23.46 6.47
C VAL A 498 13.04 -24.17 7.45
N SER A 499 12.77 -25.44 7.77
CA SER A 499 13.67 -26.31 8.55
C SER A 499 15.00 -26.55 7.85
N ALA A 500 14.96 -27.00 6.61
CA ALA A 500 16.17 -27.28 5.84
C ALA A 500 17.02 -26.03 5.67
N ARG A 501 16.40 -24.86 5.44
CA ARG A 501 17.09 -23.58 5.34
C ARG A 501 17.78 -23.20 6.65
N HIS A 502 17.08 -23.28 7.78
CA HIS A 502 17.66 -22.97 9.08
C HIS A 502 18.79 -23.93 9.44
N MET A 503 18.64 -25.23 9.20
CA MET A 503 19.69 -26.22 9.43
C MET A 503 20.91 -25.99 8.53
N ALA A 504 20.72 -25.57 7.28
CA ALA A 504 21.82 -25.19 6.39
C ALA A 504 22.65 -24.02 6.97
N LEU A 505 21.99 -23.00 7.53
CA LEU A 505 22.66 -21.87 8.19
C LEU A 505 23.47 -22.29 9.43
N LEU A 506 22.99 -23.28 10.19
CA LEU A 506 23.74 -23.82 11.34
C LEU A 506 24.99 -24.60 10.91
N ASN A 507 24.93 -25.27 9.75
CA ASN A 507 25.97 -26.16 9.24
C ASN A 507 26.98 -25.48 8.28
N GLU A 508 26.71 -24.24 7.85
CA GLU A 508 27.58 -23.45 6.95
C GLU A 508 29.07 -23.41 7.37
N PRO A 509 29.43 -23.30 8.67
CA PRO A 509 30.84 -23.28 9.10
C PRO A 509 31.61 -24.59 8.86
N GLN A 510 30.92 -25.74 8.84
CA GLN A 510 31.55 -27.05 8.62
C GLN A 510 31.89 -27.27 7.14
N LEU A 511 31.03 -26.81 6.23
CA LEU A 511 31.24 -26.87 4.78
C LEU A 511 32.39 -25.98 4.31
N ARG A 512 32.53 -24.76 4.87
CA ARG A 512 33.71 -23.92 4.57
C ARG A 512 35.02 -24.54 5.04
N ARG A 513 35.05 -25.26 6.17
CA ARG A 513 36.27 -25.95 6.66
C ARG A 513 36.69 -27.13 5.77
N LEU A 514 35.73 -27.91 5.28
CA LEU A 514 36.00 -29.02 4.35
C LEU A 514 36.51 -28.50 2.99
N ASN A 515 35.96 -27.38 2.49
CA ASN A 515 36.45 -26.72 1.27
C ASN A 515 37.87 -26.15 1.40
N ILE A 516 38.33 -25.81 2.62
CA ILE A 516 39.69 -25.33 2.87
C ILE A 516 40.70 -26.51 2.95
N GLN A 517 40.27 -27.69 3.41
CA GLN A 517 41.15 -28.87 3.53
C GLN A 517 41.43 -29.59 2.20
N HIS A 518 40.62 -29.38 1.15
CA HIS A 518 40.81 -29.97 -0.17
C HIS A 518 41.50 -29.05 -1.20
N GLN A 519 42.25 -28.04 -0.77
CA GLN A 519 43.09 -27.23 -1.67
C GLN A 519 44.33 -28.02 -2.13
N THR A 520 44.16 -28.84 -3.17
CA THR A 520 45.22 -29.09 -4.16
C THR A 520 45.20 -27.97 -5.21
N PRO A 521 46.36 -27.48 -5.69
CA PRO A 521 46.47 -26.17 -6.34
C PRO A 521 46.07 -26.10 -7.82
N ASP A 522 45.11 -26.91 -8.29
CA ASP A 522 44.68 -26.91 -9.71
C ASP A 522 43.19 -27.24 -9.90
N ILE A 523 42.27 -26.42 -9.36
CA ILE A 523 40.85 -26.46 -9.75
C ILE A 523 40.32 -25.04 -9.96
N ASP A 524 39.81 -24.79 -11.17
CA ASP A 524 39.21 -23.53 -11.63
C ASP A 524 38.18 -22.96 -10.64
N ALA A 525 38.25 -21.65 -10.40
CA ALA A 525 37.32 -20.89 -9.56
C ALA A 525 35.84 -20.96 -10.04
N SER A 526 35.58 -21.43 -11.26
CA SER A 526 34.23 -21.69 -11.80
C SER A 526 33.57 -22.96 -11.25
N MET A 527 34.33 -23.90 -10.70
CA MET A 527 33.81 -25.15 -10.11
C MET A 527 33.45 -25.01 -8.63
N ILE A 528 34.02 -24.01 -7.94
CA ILE A 528 33.77 -23.75 -6.50
C ILE A 528 32.35 -23.20 -6.26
N GLY A 529 31.74 -22.58 -7.27
CA GLY A 529 30.36 -22.06 -7.20
C GLY A 529 29.26 -23.13 -7.18
N ASN A 530 29.58 -24.41 -7.46
CA ASN A 530 28.59 -25.47 -7.67
C ASN A 530 28.40 -26.43 -6.47
N LEU A 531 29.12 -26.26 -5.36
CA LEU A 531 28.95 -27.07 -4.15
C LEU A 531 27.91 -26.43 -3.21
N GLN A 532 26.65 -26.35 -3.64
CA GLN A 532 25.55 -26.03 -2.72
C GLN A 532 25.38 -27.17 -1.71
N SER A 533 25.23 -26.81 -0.42
CA SER A 533 24.91 -27.77 0.64
C SER A 533 23.67 -28.60 0.24
N PRO A 534 23.66 -29.94 0.45
CA PRO A 534 22.48 -30.77 0.19
C PRO A 534 21.22 -30.25 0.90
N LEU A 535 21.37 -29.70 2.12
CA LEU A 535 20.28 -29.07 2.86
C LEU A 535 19.75 -27.80 2.18
N LEU A 536 20.62 -27.03 1.55
CA LEU A 536 20.23 -25.81 0.83
C LEU A 536 19.46 -26.15 -0.45
N GLN A 537 19.89 -27.18 -1.18
CA GLN A 537 19.17 -27.69 -2.35
C GLN A 537 17.78 -28.21 -1.95
N LEU A 538 17.71 -28.99 -0.86
CA LEU A 538 16.44 -29.51 -0.34
C LEU A 538 15.49 -28.40 0.14
N ALA A 539 16.03 -27.40 0.84
CA ALA A 539 15.28 -26.23 1.29
C ALA A 539 14.65 -25.48 0.10
N THR A 540 15.45 -25.28 -0.94
CA THR A 540 15.06 -24.63 -2.19
C THR A 540 14.00 -25.43 -2.93
N GLN A 541 14.17 -26.75 -3.02
CA GLN A 541 13.18 -27.66 -3.63
C GLN A 541 11.82 -27.56 -2.94
N TYR A 542 11.76 -27.76 -1.61
CA TYR A 542 10.51 -27.72 -0.87
C TYR A 542 9.84 -26.34 -0.88
N TYR A 543 10.63 -25.27 -0.91
CA TYR A 543 10.12 -23.92 -1.10
C TYR A 543 9.36 -23.79 -2.43
N TYR A 544 9.92 -24.27 -3.53
CA TYR A 544 9.23 -24.22 -4.84
C TYR A 544 8.03 -25.16 -4.94
N GLU A 545 8.12 -26.37 -4.38
CA GLU A 545 6.96 -27.27 -4.29
C GLU A 545 5.80 -26.61 -3.53
N THR A 546 6.11 -25.81 -2.50
CA THR A 546 5.13 -24.99 -1.79
C THR A 546 4.49 -23.95 -2.70
N LEU A 547 5.30 -23.15 -3.41
CA LEU A 547 4.78 -22.12 -4.33
C LEU A 547 3.90 -22.74 -5.42
N GLN A 548 4.30 -23.89 -5.96
CA GLN A 548 3.50 -24.63 -6.93
C GLN A 548 2.17 -25.08 -6.34
N TYR A 549 2.17 -25.64 -5.12
CA TYR A 549 0.95 -26.05 -4.43
C TYR A 549 0.02 -24.84 -4.21
N LEU A 550 0.55 -23.70 -3.78
CA LEU A 550 -0.23 -22.47 -3.60
C LEU A 550 -0.86 -22.01 -4.92
N SER A 551 -0.08 -21.96 -6.00
CA SER A 551 -0.57 -21.53 -7.32
C SER A 551 -1.75 -22.38 -7.82
N LYS A 552 -1.80 -23.67 -7.46
CA LYS A 552 -2.89 -24.58 -7.86
C LYS A 552 -4.12 -24.48 -6.95
N ASN A 553 -3.93 -24.30 -5.65
CA ASN A 553 -5.02 -24.42 -4.67
C ASN A 553 -5.66 -23.08 -4.28
N LEU A 554 -5.01 -21.94 -4.57
CA LEU A 554 -5.56 -20.60 -4.31
C LEU A 554 -6.86 -20.29 -5.08
N PHE A 555 -7.17 -21.06 -6.13
CA PHE A 555 -8.42 -20.94 -6.88
C PHE A 555 -9.65 -21.45 -6.10
N TYR A 556 -9.46 -22.30 -5.08
CA TYR A 556 -10.55 -22.81 -4.26
C TYR A 556 -10.94 -21.77 -3.20
N PRO A 557 -12.21 -21.30 -3.17
CA PRO A 557 -12.66 -20.35 -2.15
C PRO A 557 -12.50 -20.89 -0.71
N SER A 558 -12.69 -22.20 -0.52
CA SER A 558 -12.48 -22.88 0.76
C SER A 558 -11.02 -22.84 1.22
N TYR A 559 -10.05 -22.96 0.30
CA TYR A 559 -8.63 -22.84 0.62
C TYR A 559 -8.24 -21.39 0.93
N ASN A 560 -8.79 -20.40 0.22
CA ASN A 560 -8.42 -19.00 0.44
C ASN A 560 -8.80 -18.48 1.83
N LYS A 561 -9.76 -19.12 2.50
CA LYS A 561 -10.18 -18.81 3.89
C LYS A 561 -9.64 -19.82 4.89
N SER A 562 -8.74 -20.73 4.51
CA SER A 562 -8.27 -21.83 5.36
C SER A 562 -7.25 -21.39 6.43
N ARG A 563 -6.93 -22.31 7.36
CA ARG A 563 -5.85 -22.14 8.34
C ARG A 563 -4.49 -22.43 7.72
N GLU A 564 -4.49 -23.34 6.76
CA GLU A 564 -3.33 -23.83 6.04
C GLU A 564 -2.68 -22.71 5.23
N ILE A 565 -3.46 -21.92 4.48
CA ILE A 565 -2.89 -20.82 3.69
C ILE A 565 -2.19 -19.77 4.56
N ILE A 566 -2.79 -19.39 5.69
CA ILE A 566 -2.18 -18.37 6.55
C ILE A 566 -0.91 -18.90 7.22
N SER A 567 -0.91 -20.17 7.65
CA SER A 567 0.28 -20.82 8.19
C SER A 567 1.39 -20.94 7.12
N THR A 568 1.06 -21.45 5.93
CA THR A 568 2.01 -21.57 4.81
C THR A 568 2.63 -20.22 4.46
N SER A 569 1.83 -19.16 4.43
CA SER A 569 2.33 -17.81 4.11
C SER A 569 3.34 -17.31 5.15
N ILE A 570 3.11 -17.56 6.44
CA ILE A 570 4.07 -17.22 7.51
C ILE A 570 5.36 -18.03 7.38
N LEU A 571 5.28 -19.33 7.04
CA LEU A 571 6.44 -20.19 6.87
C LEU A 571 7.30 -19.77 5.66
N ILE A 572 6.66 -19.43 4.53
CA ILE A 572 7.33 -18.85 3.35
C ILE A 572 8.06 -17.55 3.73
N SER A 573 7.39 -16.61 4.42
CA SER A 573 8.05 -15.36 4.83
C SER A 573 9.19 -15.58 5.82
N THR A 574 9.12 -16.64 6.63
CA THR A 574 10.20 -17.03 7.54
C THR A 574 11.37 -17.65 6.78
N TYR A 575 11.10 -18.44 5.73
CA TYR A 575 12.13 -18.92 4.81
C TYR A 575 12.87 -17.75 4.14
N GLU A 576 12.12 -16.80 3.56
CA GLU A 576 12.66 -15.61 2.89
C GLU A 576 13.49 -14.73 3.83
N MET A 577 13.03 -14.59 5.07
CA MET A 577 13.80 -13.91 6.13
C MET A 577 15.19 -14.54 6.29
N TRP A 578 15.30 -15.86 6.24
CA TRP A 578 16.58 -16.57 6.36
C TRP A 578 17.32 -16.77 5.03
N ASP A 579 16.64 -16.58 3.90
CA ASP A 579 17.24 -16.66 2.57
C ASP A 579 17.84 -15.33 2.08
N SER A 580 17.58 -14.22 2.78
CA SER A 580 18.24 -12.94 2.47
C SER A 580 19.76 -13.08 2.57
N GLU A 581 20.47 -13.23 1.44
CA GLU A 581 21.92 -13.44 1.31
C GLU A 581 22.74 -12.20 1.73
N GLY A 582 22.45 -11.58 2.88
CA GLY A 582 23.09 -10.35 3.35
C GLY A 582 22.62 -9.08 2.67
N GLN A 583 21.74 -9.17 1.66
CA GLN A 583 21.14 -8.04 0.95
C GLN A 583 19.67 -7.88 1.34
N TYR A 584 19.41 -7.10 2.40
CA TYR A 584 18.06 -6.70 2.81
C TYR A 584 17.24 -6.01 1.70
N SER A 585 17.93 -5.50 0.68
CA SER A 585 17.37 -4.79 -0.47
C SER A 585 16.76 -5.67 -1.55
N ASN A 586 16.86 -7.00 -1.45
CA ASN A 586 16.12 -7.89 -2.34
C ASN A 586 14.66 -7.88 -1.88
N GLY A 587 13.86 -6.96 -2.43
CA GLY A 587 12.47 -6.71 -2.02
C GLY A 587 11.51 -7.92 -2.00
N ALA A 588 11.98 -9.15 -2.25
CA ALA A 588 11.26 -10.41 -2.03
C ALA A 588 10.66 -10.52 -0.61
N TRP A 589 11.46 -10.41 0.45
CA TRP A 589 10.93 -10.55 1.82
C TRP A 589 9.85 -9.49 2.14
N GLU A 590 10.06 -8.24 1.72
CA GLU A 590 9.05 -7.18 1.84
C GLU A 590 7.78 -7.49 1.01
N ARG A 591 7.93 -7.98 -0.22
CA ARG A 591 6.81 -8.38 -1.09
C ARG A 591 5.95 -9.48 -0.45
N HIS A 592 6.57 -10.51 0.15
CA HIS A 592 5.83 -11.55 0.87
C HIS A 592 5.08 -11.02 2.09
N LEU A 593 5.69 -10.12 2.88
CA LEU A 593 5.02 -9.49 4.03
C LEU A 593 3.81 -8.64 3.61
N ARG A 594 3.88 -7.97 2.45
CA ARG A 594 2.73 -7.27 1.85
C ARG A 594 1.66 -8.25 1.40
N GLY A 595 2.03 -9.38 0.83
CA GLY A 595 1.12 -10.47 0.48
C GLY A 595 0.34 -11.01 1.68
N ILE A 596 1.06 -11.33 2.77
CA ILE A 596 0.46 -11.80 4.02
C ILE A 596 -0.49 -10.75 4.61
N PHE A 597 -0.14 -9.46 4.57
CA PHE A 597 -1.03 -8.39 4.98
C PHE A 597 -2.38 -8.43 4.23
N TRP A 598 -2.34 -8.65 2.91
CA TRP A 598 -3.54 -8.75 2.08
C TRP A 598 -4.39 -9.98 2.41
N ILE A 599 -3.77 -11.15 2.60
CA ILE A 599 -4.49 -12.37 3.04
C ILE A 599 -5.21 -12.13 4.36
N GLN A 600 -4.48 -11.62 5.35
CA GLN A 600 -5.03 -11.35 6.67
C GLN A 600 -6.18 -10.35 6.60
N ARG A 601 -6.07 -9.31 5.78
CA ARG A 601 -7.15 -8.34 5.56
C ARG A 601 -8.38 -8.98 4.90
N SER A 602 -8.20 -9.82 3.88
CA SER A 602 -9.32 -10.51 3.20
C SER A 602 -10.10 -11.44 4.14
N GLN A 603 -9.40 -12.04 5.11
CA GLN A 603 -9.98 -12.94 6.11
C GLN A 603 -10.39 -12.22 7.40
N ASN A 604 -10.21 -10.90 7.49
CA ASN A 604 -10.43 -10.08 8.68
C ASN A 604 -9.64 -10.57 9.93
N ASN A 605 -8.45 -11.14 9.72
CA ASN A 605 -7.55 -11.58 10.80
C ASN A 605 -6.93 -10.35 11.48
N ASN A 606 -6.82 -10.40 12.81
CA ASN A 606 -6.22 -9.34 13.61
C ASN A 606 -5.72 -9.85 14.97
N GLY A 607 -5.02 -9.00 15.73
CA GLY A 607 -4.40 -9.38 17.01
C GLY A 607 -5.36 -9.80 18.13
N GLU A 608 -6.66 -9.59 17.96
CA GLU A 608 -7.71 -9.96 18.92
C GLU A 608 -8.73 -10.96 18.32
N CYS A 609 -8.42 -11.61 17.18
CA CYS A 609 -9.35 -12.57 16.59
C CYS A 609 -9.55 -13.81 17.47
N LYS A 610 -10.76 -14.40 17.41
CA LYS A 610 -11.15 -15.54 18.26
C LYS A 610 -10.37 -16.80 17.96
N ASP A 611 -10.10 -17.06 16.69
CA ASP A 611 -9.30 -18.21 16.25
C ASP A 611 -7.84 -18.04 16.72
N PRO A 612 -7.31 -18.96 17.55
CA PRO A 612 -5.98 -18.83 18.12
C PRO A 612 -4.86 -18.83 17.07
N LEU A 613 -4.94 -19.70 16.06
CA LEU A 613 -3.91 -19.80 15.02
C LEU A 613 -3.87 -18.53 14.15
N ARG A 614 -5.02 -17.98 13.77
CA ARG A 614 -5.08 -16.70 13.04
C ARG A 614 -4.51 -15.55 13.86
N ARG A 615 -4.74 -15.56 15.17
CA ARG A 615 -4.21 -14.55 16.09
C ARG A 615 -2.69 -14.67 16.21
N ALA A 616 -2.19 -15.89 16.38
CA ALA A 616 -0.77 -16.21 16.41
C ALA A 616 -0.07 -15.77 15.13
N ALA A 617 -0.66 -16.09 13.97
CA ALA A 617 -0.15 -15.71 12.67
C ALA A 617 -0.07 -14.18 12.50
N TRP A 618 -1.07 -13.45 13.00
CA TRP A 618 -1.07 -11.99 12.95
C TRP A 618 0.04 -11.36 13.79
N TRP A 619 0.23 -11.83 15.02
CA TRP A 619 1.31 -11.36 15.87
C TRP A 619 2.69 -11.73 15.32
N GLN A 620 2.82 -12.91 14.73
CA GLN A 620 4.07 -13.32 14.10
C GLN A 620 4.41 -12.48 12.87
N TRP A 621 3.42 -12.24 11.99
CA TRP A 621 3.58 -11.34 10.85
C TRP A 621 4.00 -9.93 11.29
N LEU A 622 3.34 -9.37 12.31
CA LEU A 622 3.64 -8.03 12.80
C LEU A 622 5.09 -7.90 13.32
N ARG A 623 5.62 -8.95 13.97
CA ARG A 623 7.03 -8.97 14.42
C ARG A 623 8.03 -8.98 13.28
N GLN A 624 7.71 -9.64 12.17
CA GLN A 624 8.54 -9.62 10.96
C GLN A 624 8.46 -8.24 10.29
N ASP A 625 7.24 -7.73 10.06
CA ASP A 625 7.01 -6.45 9.40
C ASP A 625 7.62 -5.27 10.17
N THR A 626 7.55 -5.27 11.51
CA THR A 626 8.14 -4.21 12.35
C THR A 626 9.65 -4.10 12.15
N TRP A 627 10.36 -5.23 12.00
CA TRP A 627 11.80 -5.21 11.77
C TRP A 627 12.16 -4.74 10.36
N VAL A 628 11.47 -5.24 9.34
CA VAL A 628 11.69 -4.81 7.96
C VAL A 628 11.36 -3.33 7.79
N ALA A 629 10.24 -2.88 8.38
CA ALA A 629 9.83 -1.48 8.35
C ALA A 629 10.88 -0.56 8.94
N PHE A 630 11.45 -0.94 10.09
CA PHE A 630 12.53 -0.22 10.74
C PHE A 630 13.78 -0.12 9.87
N ARG A 631 14.20 -1.24 9.26
CA ARG A 631 15.41 -1.30 8.43
C ARG A 631 15.30 -0.51 7.12
N GLU A 632 14.13 -0.58 6.49
CA GLU A 632 13.86 0.12 5.22
C GLU A 632 13.41 1.58 5.42
N GLY A 633 13.25 2.04 6.66
CA GLY A 633 12.71 3.38 6.95
C GLY A 633 11.28 3.58 6.41
N ARG A 634 10.51 2.49 6.26
CA ARG A 634 9.11 2.51 5.81
C ARG A 634 8.16 2.36 6.99
N ARG A 635 6.88 2.64 6.73
CA ARG A 635 5.83 2.41 7.73
C ARG A 635 5.55 0.92 7.90
N VAL A 636 5.14 0.56 9.12
CA VAL A 636 4.52 -0.73 9.42
C VAL A 636 3.17 -0.81 8.71
N LEU A 637 2.87 -1.96 8.11
CA LEU A 637 1.71 -2.17 7.23
C LEU A 637 0.37 -2.25 7.99
N THR A 638 0.41 -2.49 9.30
CA THR A 638 -0.80 -2.69 10.10
C THR A 638 -1.68 -1.44 10.16
N ILE A 639 -2.99 -1.67 10.01
CA ILE A 639 -4.04 -0.65 10.15
C ILE A 639 -4.96 -0.94 11.35
N TRP A 640 -4.76 -2.08 11.99
CA TRP A 640 -5.60 -2.54 13.08
C TRP A 640 -5.39 -1.65 14.31
N ARG A 641 -6.45 -1.47 15.09
CA ARG A 641 -6.42 -0.80 16.38
C ARG A 641 -6.92 -1.76 17.46
N PRO A 642 -6.22 -1.88 18.59
CA PRO A 642 -6.68 -2.70 19.70
C PRO A 642 -8.02 -2.20 20.25
N THR A 643 -8.87 -3.15 20.64
CA THR A 643 -10.17 -2.83 21.26
C THR A 643 -10.17 -3.05 22.77
N LYS A 644 -9.31 -3.94 23.28
CA LYS A 644 -9.13 -4.16 24.71
C LYS A 644 -8.21 -3.10 25.34
N ARG A 645 -8.59 -2.61 26.53
CA ARG A 645 -7.78 -1.68 27.33
C ARG A 645 -6.60 -2.43 27.96
N LEU A 646 -5.48 -1.74 28.21
CA LEU A 646 -4.27 -2.34 28.79
C LEU A 646 -4.54 -3.08 30.12
N MET A 647 -5.38 -2.51 30.98
CA MET A 647 -5.75 -3.10 32.27
C MET A 647 -6.61 -4.36 32.18
N ASP A 648 -7.25 -4.61 31.03
CA ASP A 648 -8.07 -5.81 30.82
C ASP A 648 -7.28 -6.96 30.18
N LEU A 649 -5.99 -6.74 29.89
CA LEU A 649 -5.13 -7.73 29.24
C LEU A 649 -4.51 -8.70 30.25
N SER A 650 -4.40 -9.96 29.84
CA SER A 650 -3.58 -10.93 30.56
C SER A 650 -2.08 -10.56 30.47
N PRO A 651 -1.21 -11.12 31.34
CA PRO A 651 0.23 -10.94 31.23
C PRO A 651 0.79 -11.29 29.84
N ASP A 652 0.29 -12.35 29.22
CA ASP A 652 0.73 -12.76 27.88
C ASP A 652 0.20 -11.81 26.79
N GLU A 653 -1.03 -11.33 26.93
CA GLU A 653 -1.58 -10.31 26.04
C GLU A 653 -0.83 -8.97 26.15
N LEU A 654 -0.31 -8.62 27.34
CA LEU A 654 0.59 -7.48 27.53
C LEU A 654 1.92 -7.69 26.79
N ALA A 655 2.49 -8.90 26.85
CA ALA A 655 3.71 -9.26 26.11
C ALA A 655 3.51 -9.22 24.58
N LEU A 656 2.30 -9.47 24.08
CA LEU A 656 1.95 -9.24 22.68
C LEU A 656 1.71 -7.76 22.37
N ARG A 657 1.00 -7.04 23.25
CA ARG A 657 0.64 -5.63 23.04
C ARG A 657 1.85 -4.72 22.83
N ILE A 658 2.98 -4.99 23.48
CA ILE A 658 4.20 -4.18 23.26
C ILE A 658 4.76 -4.30 21.84
N VAL A 659 4.53 -5.44 21.15
CA VAL A 659 4.89 -5.59 19.74
C VAL A 659 4.11 -4.59 18.88
N TYR A 660 2.82 -4.41 19.18
CA TYR A 660 1.99 -3.43 18.48
C TYR A 660 2.47 -2.00 18.75
N ILE A 661 2.69 -1.64 20.02
CA ILE A 661 3.20 -0.31 20.41
C ILE A 661 4.55 -0.04 19.74
N CYS A 662 5.45 -1.02 19.73
CA CYS A 662 6.73 -0.97 19.02
C CYS A 662 6.55 -0.69 17.52
N GLY A 663 5.60 -1.37 16.86
CA GLY A 663 5.24 -1.09 15.47
C GLY A 663 4.79 0.36 15.24
N ARG A 664 4.05 0.96 16.20
CA ARG A 664 3.67 2.39 16.14
C ARG A 664 4.88 3.31 16.31
N CYS A 665 5.83 2.96 17.17
CA CYS A 665 7.08 3.71 17.32
C CYS A 665 7.95 3.68 16.05
N VAL A 666 8.01 2.53 15.36
CA VAL A 666 8.69 2.40 14.06
C VAL A 666 7.97 3.23 12.98
N ASP A 667 6.64 3.22 12.97
CA ASP A 667 5.84 4.04 12.05
C ASP A 667 6.04 5.55 12.26
N TYR A 668 6.29 5.98 13.51
CA TYR A 668 6.71 7.35 13.82
C TYR A 668 8.10 7.68 13.26
N ALA A 669 9.08 6.77 13.42
CA ALA A 669 10.45 6.97 12.92
C ALA A 669 10.52 7.07 11.39
N ALA A 670 9.66 6.35 10.66
CA ALA A 670 9.62 6.38 9.20
C ALA A 670 9.18 7.73 8.58
N ASN A 671 8.83 8.73 9.38
CA ASN A 671 7.95 9.83 8.96
C ASN A 671 8.52 11.24 9.21
N GLU A 672 9.75 11.49 8.76
CA GLU A 672 10.48 12.70 9.18
C GLU A 672 10.17 13.99 8.40
N LYS A 673 9.46 13.95 7.26
CA LYS A 673 9.42 15.10 6.31
C LYS A 673 8.05 15.71 6.02
N LYS A 674 7.00 15.35 6.78
CA LYS A 674 5.61 15.79 6.51
C LYS A 674 4.90 16.55 7.63
N TYR A 675 5.44 16.53 8.85
CA TYR A 675 4.81 17.13 10.03
C TYR A 675 5.67 18.29 10.55
N ASP A 676 5.03 19.34 11.05
CA ASP A 676 5.74 20.42 11.72
C ASP A 676 6.40 19.92 13.03
N LEU A 677 7.40 20.67 13.50
CA LEU A 677 8.22 20.32 14.66
C LEU A 677 7.38 20.05 15.91
N ASN A 678 6.34 20.86 16.16
CA ASN A 678 5.50 20.75 17.35
C ASN A 678 4.61 19.50 17.28
N THR A 679 4.01 19.22 16.12
CA THR A 679 3.24 17.99 15.92
C THR A 679 4.09 16.74 16.12
N ARG A 680 5.34 16.76 15.65
CA ARG A 680 6.26 15.64 15.86
C ARG A 680 6.62 15.43 17.34
N ILE A 681 6.83 16.51 18.08
CA ILE A 681 7.07 16.47 19.53
C ILE A 681 5.85 15.93 20.27
N ASP A 682 4.64 16.39 19.94
CA ASP A 682 3.38 15.89 20.52
C ASP A 682 3.16 14.40 20.23
N GLN A 683 3.39 13.96 18.99
CA GLN A 683 3.29 12.54 18.61
C GLN A 683 4.28 11.67 19.37
N ALA A 684 5.53 12.11 19.51
CA ALA A 684 6.53 11.41 20.33
C ALA A 684 6.10 11.36 21.81
N GLY A 685 5.57 12.46 22.35
CA GLY A 685 5.02 12.51 23.71
C GLY A 685 3.92 11.48 23.93
N LYS A 686 2.98 11.34 22.99
CA LYS A 686 1.91 10.33 23.04
C LYS A 686 2.44 8.91 23.02
N LEU A 687 3.47 8.62 22.21
CA LEU A 687 4.08 7.30 22.14
C LEU A 687 4.89 6.96 23.39
N LEU A 688 5.63 7.93 23.94
CA LEU A 688 6.33 7.76 25.22
C LEU A 688 5.33 7.53 26.37
N GLN A 689 4.21 8.26 26.37
CA GLN A 689 3.13 8.03 27.33
C GLN A 689 2.53 6.63 27.19
N ALA A 690 2.25 6.18 25.97
CA ALA A 690 1.76 4.83 25.71
C ALA A 690 2.72 3.73 26.19
N LEU A 691 4.03 3.94 26.01
CA LEU A 691 5.06 3.06 26.54
C LEU A 691 5.03 3.05 28.08
N GLU A 692 5.01 4.21 28.73
CA GLU A 692 4.93 4.31 30.18
C GLU A 692 3.68 3.62 30.75
N ASP A 693 2.53 3.82 30.14
CA ASP A 693 1.27 3.23 30.60
C ASP A 693 1.28 1.71 30.44
N TRP A 694 1.86 1.20 29.34
CA TRP A 694 2.12 -0.23 29.21
C TRP A 694 3.03 -0.74 30.33
N HIS A 695 4.12 -0.02 30.64
CA HIS A 695 5.05 -0.42 31.69
C HIS A 695 4.41 -0.40 33.09
N ARG A 696 3.54 0.57 33.37
CA ARG A 696 2.77 0.67 34.63
C ARG A 696 1.71 -0.42 34.77
N ALA A 697 1.18 -0.93 33.66
CA ALA A 697 0.21 -2.02 33.66
C ALA A 697 0.85 -3.40 33.92
N LEU A 698 2.18 -3.50 33.95
CA LEU A 698 2.85 -4.79 34.08
C LEU A 698 2.70 -5.38 35.49
N PRO A 699 2.32 -6.67 35.59
CA PRO A 699 2.36 -7.39 36.86
C PRO A 699 3.80 -7.69 37.30
N ILE A 700 3.96 -8.13 38.55
CA ILE A 700 5.26 -8.44 39.15
C ILE A 700 6.06 -9.51 38.38
N SER A 701 5.40 -10.35 37.57
CA SER A 701 6.06 -11.37 36.74
C SER A 701 7.02 -10.79 35.68
N PHE A 702 6.91 -9.51 35.34
CA PHE A 702 7.85 -8.84 34.44
C PHE A 702 9.08 -8.26 35.15
N GLN A 703 9.11 -8.30 36.49
CA GLN A 703 10.23 -7.78 37.25
C GLN A 703 11.43 -8.74 37.20
N PRO A 704 12.67 -8.22 37.24
CA PRO A 704 13.85 -9.06 37.34
C PRO A 704 13.83 -9.92 38.61
N ILE A 705 13.99 -11.22 38.45
CA ILE A 705 14.17 -12.14 39.58
C ILE A 705 15.59 -12.01 40.13
N HIS A 706 16.56 -11.75 39.25
CA HIS A 706 17.94 -11.54 39.63
C HIS A 706 18.56 -10.38 38.86
N ARG A 707 19.25 -9.51 39.60
CA ARG A 707 20.18 -8.52 39.05
C ARG A 707 21.57 -8.88 39.57
N GLY A 708 22.50 -9.11 38.64
CA GLY A 708 23.88 -9.42 38.97
C GLY A 708 24.57 -8.27 39.72
N LEU A 709 25.78 -8.53 40.22
CA LEU A 709 26.61 -7.47 40.80
C LEU A 709 26.91 -6.39 39.75
N PRO A 710 27.12 -5.13 40.18
CA PRO A 710 27.62 -4.08 39.30
C PRO A 710 28.88 -4.56 38.56
N PRO A 711 29.07 -4.15 37.30
CA PRO A 711 30.22 -4.60 36.51
C PRO A 711 31.55 -4.40 37.26
N GLY A 712 32.30 -5.49 37.46
CA GLY A 712 33.71 -5.42 37.85
C GLY A 712 34.59 -4.89 36.70
N PRO A 713 35.91 -4.74 36.90
CA PRO A 713 36.81 -4.24 35.85
C PRO A 713 36.70 -5.09 34.58
N GLY A 714 36.17 -4.52 33.48
CA GLY A 714 36.02 -5.17 32.17
C GLY A 714 34.59 -5.63 31.80
N ALA A 715 33.66 -5.71 32.74
CA ALA A 715 32.23 -5.86 32.42
C ALA A 715 31.60 -4.46 32.22
N MET A 716 30.67 -4.31 31.28
CA MET A 716 30.04 -3.00 31.00
C MET A 716 28.57 -2.93 31.38
N PHE A 717 27.89 -4.07 31.47
CA PHE A 717 26.46 -4.16 31.74
C PHE A 717 26.21 -5.16 32.85
N THR A 718 25.25 -4.85 33.72
CA THR A 718 24.82 -5.75 34.80
C THR A 718 23.89 -6.83 34.23
N PRO A 719 24.15 -8.13 34.48
CA PRO A 719 23.24 -9.19 34.05
C PRO A 719 21.86 -9.05 34.69
N ILE A 720 20.79 -9.17 33.89
CA ILE A 720 19.40 -9.05 34.33
C ILE A 720 18.62 -10.28 33.88
N TRP A 721 18.06 -11.00 34.84
CA TRP A 721 17.26 -12.19 34.57
C TRP A 721 15.80 -11.97 34.90
N ILE A 722 14.91 -12.19 33.93
CA ILE A 722 13.45 -12.07 34.03
C ILE A 722 12.86 -13.41 33.56
N HIS A 723 11.83 -13.92 34.24
CA HIS A 723 11.21 -15.19 33.85
C HIS A 723 9.68 -15.03 33.78
N PRO A 724 9.01 -15.60 32.76
CA PRO A 724 9.55 -16.36 31.62
C PRO A 724 10.34 -15.54 30.59
N PRO A 725 11.15 -16.18 29.72
CA PRO A 725 11.94 -15.50 28.68
C PRO A 725 11.10 -14.63 27.73
N SER A 726 9.84 -14.98 27.48
CA SER A 726 8.89 -14.15 26.72
C SER A 726 8.68 -12.76 27.33
N TYR A 727 8.65 -12.65 28.66
CA TYR A 727 8.49 -11.38 29.36
C TYR A 727 9.79 -10.56 29.31
N ALA A 728 10.95 -11.22 29.37
CA ALA A 728 12.24 -10.57 29.12
C ALA A 728 12.30 -9.97 27.70
N ALA A 729 11.88 -10.73 26.69
CA ALA A 729 11.79 -10.27 25.31
C ALA A 729 10.81 -9.09 25.15
N ALA A 730 9.68 -9.11 25.87
CA ALA A 730 8.74 -7.99 25.91
C ALA A 730 9.36 -6.72 26.50
N ILE A 731 10.12 -6.83 27.60
CA ILE A 731 10.85 -5.70 28.20
C ILE A 731 11.91 -5.14 27.26
N GLN A 732 12.65 -6.01 26.55
CA GLN A 732 13.60 -5.54 25.54
C GLN A 732 12.91 -4.85 24.37
N THR A 733 11.76 -5.37 23.93
CA THR A 733 10.93 -4.74 22.88
C THR A 733 10.45 -3.34 23.32
N PHE A 734 10.08 -3.18 24.59
CA PHE A 734 9.75 -1.88 25.17
C PHE A 734 10.92 -0.90 25.09
N HIS A 735 12.13 -1.31 25.49
CA HIS A 735 13.31 -0.44 25.44
C HIS A 735 13.75 -0.15 24.01
N PHE A 736 13.64 -1.12 23.09
CA PHE A 736 13.81 -0.89 21.67
C PHE A 736 12.87 0.23 21.20
N ALA A 737 11.57 0.11 21.47
CA ALA A 737 10.57 1.10 21.07
C ALA A 737 10.85 2.49 21.67
N ARG A 738 11.27 2.54 22.93
CA ARG A 738 11.65 3.77 23.63
C ARG A 738 12.86 4.45 22.97
N ILE A 739 13.90 3.70 22.62
CA ILE A 739 15.06 4.21 21.89
C ILE A 739 14.63 4.79 20.54
N ILE A 740 13.86 4.04 19.75
CA ILE A 740 13.41 4.48 18.43
C ILE A 740 12.66 5.82 18.49
N VAL A 741 11.78 6.03 19.48
CA VAL A 741 11.10 7.32 19.63
C VAL A 741 12.06 8.42 20.03
N LEU A 742 12.93 8.18 21.03
CA LEU A 742 13.82 9.21 21.59
C LEU A 742 14.88 9.71 20.60
N ILE A 743 15.49 8.83 19.81
CA ILE A 743 16.48 9.22 18.79
C ILE A 743 15.82 9.99 17.63
N ASN A 744 14.55 9.68 17.35
CA ASN A 744 13.76 10.34 16.31
C ASN A 744 12.89 11.48 16.86
N GLN A 745 13.03 11.90 18.12
CA GLN A 745 12.26 13.02 18.66
C GLN A 745 13.04 14.32 18.46
N PRO A 746 12.48 15.33 17.77
CA PRO A 746 13.11 16.64 17.71
C PRO A 746 13.27 17.25 19.10
N SER A 747 14.25 18.12 19.29
CA SER A 747 14.39 18.90 20.52
C SER A 747 14.15 20.38 20.23
N LEU A 748 13.54 21.09 21.19
CA LEU A 748 13.38 22.55 21.14
C LEU A 748 14.63 23.28 21.69
N GLY A 749 15.64 22.52 22.13
CA GLY A 749 16.82 23.01 22.82
C GLY A 749 16.63 23.06 24.34
N GLY A 750 17.71 22.82 25.09
CA GLY A 750 17.70 22.82 26.55
C GLY A 750 18.60 21.73 27.13
N VAL A 751 19.51 22.12 28.02
CA VAL A 751 20.47 21.17 28.64
C VAL A 751 19.74 20.14 29.50
N ASP A 752 18.68 20.54 30.22
CA ASP A 752 17.94 19.62 31.08
C ASP A 752 17.15 18.57 30.29
N GLU A 753 16.48 18.96 29.20
CA GLU A 753 15.77 18.02 28.32
C GLU A 753 16.74 17.03 27.66
N PHE A 754 17.90 17.51 27.22
CA PHE A 754 18.96 16.65 26.69
C PHE A 754 19.44 15.64 27.74
N ARG A 755 19.67 16.08 28.98
CA ARG A 755 20.10 15.20 30.08
C ARG A 755 19.05 14.15 30.45
N ILE A 756 17.77 14.52 30.46
CA ILE A 756 16.67 13.58 30.71
C ILE A 756 16.61 12.54 29.59
N ARG A 757 16.64 12.98 28.33
CA ARG A 757 16.65 12.10 27.17
C ARG A 757 17.84 11.14 27.19
N GLN A 758 19.05 11.65 27.43
CA GLN A 758 20.25 10.82 27.51
C GLN A 758 20.15 9.79 28.63
N ARG A 759 19.65 10.17 29.81
CA ARG A 759 19.42 9.22 30.92
C ARG A 759 18.46 8.10 30.53
N SER A 760 17.37 8.42 29.83
CA SER A 760 16.41 7.41 29.36
C SER A 760 16.99 6.50 28.28
N LEU A 761 17.88 7.01 27.42
CA LEU A 761 18.63 6.20 26.46
C LEU A 761 19.60 5.26 27.18
N ASP A 762 20.41 5.78 28.10
CA ASP A 762 21.39 5.00 28.88
C ASP A 762 20.72 3.88 29.67
N GLU A 763 19.59 4.15 30.34
CA GLU A 763 18.80 3.14 31.04
C GLU A 763 18.29 2.05 30.08
N SER A 764 17.87 2.42 28.87
CA SER A 764 17.39 1.46 27.87
C SER A 764 18.51 0.55 27.39
N VAL A 765 19.69 1.12 27.13
CA VAL A 765 20.89 0.38 26.73
C VAL A 765 21.29 -0.61 27.82
N ASP A 766 21.37 -0.15 29.07
CA ASP A 766 21.81 -0.99 30.19
C ASP A 766 20.82 -2.15 30.45
N LEU A 767 19.51 -1.91 30.34
CA LEU A 767 18.49 -2.95 30.48
C LEU A 767 18.50 -3.96 29.31
N ILE A 768 18.58 -3.48 28.06
CA ILE A 768 18.66 -4.35 26.88
C ILE A 768 19.88 -5.27 26.95
N CYS A 769 21.06 -4.68 27.16
CA CYS A 769 22.32 -5.42 27.18
C CYS A 769 22.44 -6.30 28.42
N GLY A 770 21.90 -5.86 29.57
CA GLY A 770 21.83 -6.66 30.79
C GLY A 770 21.01 -7.94 30.61
N ILE A 771 19.87 -7.86 29.91
CA ILE A 771 19.07 -9.04 29.54
C ILE A 771 19.84 -9.92 28.54
N ALA A 772 20.43 -9.32 27.51
CA ALA A 772 21.12 -10.05 26.44
C ALA A 772 22.33 -10.89 26.91
N ILE A 773 23.01 -10.49 27.99
CA ILE A 773 24.17 -11.22 28.55
C ILE A 773 23.76 -12.52 29.25
N THR A 774 22.54 -12.58 29.79
CA THR A 774 22.10 -13.73 30.59
C THR A 774 21.78 -14.96 29.73
N HIS A 775 21.61 -16.14 30.35
CA HIS A 775 21.33 -17.38 29.62
C HIS A 775 20.06 -17.33 28.77
N GLN A 776 19.01 -16.62 29.21
CA GLN A 776 17.83 -16.33 28.39
C GLN A 776 18.17 -15.55 27.11
N GLY A 777 19.28 -14.81 27.11
CA GLY A 777 19.85 -14.15 25.94
C GLY A 777 20.32 -15.13 24.86
N ARG A 778 20.59 -16.37 25.26
CA ARG A 778 21.16 -17.44 24.43
C ARG A 778 20.14 -18.46 23.92
N GLU A 779 18.89 -18.40 24.39
CA GLU A 779 17.81 -19.22 23.84
C GLU A 779 17.40 -18.67 22.48
N ILE A 780 17.25 -19.53 21.47
CA ILE A 780 17.01 -19.10 20.08
C ILE A 780 15.77 -18.19 19.95
N PRO A 781 14.59 -18.49 20.54
CA PRO A 781 13.43 -17.60 20.44
C PRO A 781 13.69 -16.19 21.01
N SER A 782 14.27 -16.11 22.20
CA SER A 782 14.61 -14.84 22.84
C SER A 782 15.71 -14.09 22.06
N ALA A 783 16.67 -14.82 21.50
CA ALA A 783 17.75 -14.27 20.68
C ALA A 783 17.23 -13.53 19.43
N MET A 784 16.09 -13.96 18.87
CA MET A 784 15.42 -13.29 17.75
C MET A 784 14.84 -11.90 18.11
N VAL A 785 14.68 -11.59 19.40
CA VAL A 785 14.35 -10.24 19.89
C VAL A 785 15.59 -9.50 20.37
N ASN A 786 16.55 -10.23 20.95
CA ASN A 786 17.82 -9.67 21.42
C ASN A 786 18.56 -8.92 20.32
N PHE A 787 18.73 -9.51 19.13
CA PHE A 787 19.54 -8.86 18.10
C PHE A 787 18.94 -7.51 17.70
N LYS A 788 17.61 -7.42 17.61
CA LYS A 788 16.88 -6.18 17.25
C LYS A 788 17.14 -5.10 18.29
N SER A 789 17.00 -5.50 19.55
CA SER A 789 17.13 -4.60 20.71
C SER A 789 18.57 -4.15 20.92
N VAL A 790 19.54 -5.06 20.84
CA VAL A 790 20.98 -4.76 20.96
C VAL A 790 21.44 -3.88 19.82
N TYR A 791 20.95 -4.10 18.59
CA TYR A 791 21.23 -3.21 17.46
C TYR A 791 20.72 -1.79 17.73
N ALA A 792 19.47 -1.63 18.19
CA ALA A 792 18.93 -0.32 18.54
C ALA A 792 19.68 0.36 19.70
N ALA A 793 20.10 -0.40 20.72
CA ALA A 793 20.97 0.12 21.78
C ALA A 793 22.29 0.66 21.21
N GLY A 794 22.84 0.03 20.17
CA GLY A 794 24.01 0.53 19.46
C GLY A 794 23.82 1.90 18.81
N LEU A 795 22.63 2.20 18.30
CA LEU A 795 22.34 3.45 17.57
C LEU A 795 22.37 4.70 18.46
N CYS A 796 22.23 4.56 19.78
CA CYS A 796 22.20 5.70 20.70
C CYS A 796 23.44 5.82 21.61
N VAL A 797 24.42 4.92 21.49
CA VAL A 797 25.60 4.87 22.36
C VAL A 797 26.78 5.59 21.71
N GLN A 798 27.34 6.56 22.44
CA GLN A 798 28.52 7.33 22.01
C GLN A 798 29.82 6.87 22.68
N ASN A 799 29.76 6.09 23.76
CA ASN A 799 30.95 5.64 24.48
C ASN A 799 31.65 4.48 23.72
N PRO A 800 32.91 4.63 23.27
CA PRO A 800 33.60 3.61 22.46
C PRO A 800 33.75 2.24 23.13
N VAL A 801 33.87 2.21 24.47
CA VAL A 801 33.96 0.97 25.24
C VAL A 801 32.62 0.24 25.26
N LYS A 802 31.51 0.98 25.46
CA LYS A 802 30.15 0.41 25.36
C LYS A 802 29.84 -0.04 23.93
N GLN A 803 30.27 0.71 22.91
CA GLN A 803 30.14 0.33 21.49
C GLN A 803 30.80 -1.03 21.21
N THR A 804 32.03 -1.23 21.69
CA THR A 804 32.75 -2.51 21.55
C THR A 804 32.03 -3.66 22.26
N ALA A 805 31.53 -3.42 23.48
CA ALA A 805 30.76 -4.42 24.22
C ALA A 805 29.45 -4.80 23.50
N ILE A 806 28.75 -3.83 22.91
CA ILE A 806 27.53 -4.05 22.12
C ILE A 806 27.84 -4.85 20.86
N LEU A 807 28.92 -4.56 20.13
CA LEU A 807 29.31 -5.37 18.97
C LEU A 807 29.57 -6.82 19.35
N ASN A 808 30.26 -7.07 20.46
CA ASN A 808 30.51 -8.43 20.94
C ASN A 808 29.22 -9.16 21.32
N LEU A 809 28.28 -8.47 21.97
CA LEU A 809 26.98 -9.06 22.30
C LEU A 809 26.13 -9.33 21.06
N LEU A 810 26.14 -8.41 20.10
CA LEU A 810 25.44 -8.58 18.84
C LEU A 810 26.03 -9.75 18.07
N ASP A 811 27.36 -9.86 17.97
CA ASP A 811 28.04 -10.98 17.30
C ASP A 811 27.67 -12.34 17.91
N GLN A 812 27.69 -12.45 19.24
CA GLN A 812 27.25 -13.65 19.96
C GLN A 812 25.77 -13.98 19.68
N THR A 813 24.90 -12.96 19.63
CA THR A 813 23.47 -13.16 19.36
C THR A 813 23.23 -13.61 17.92
N LEU A 814 23.96 -13.03 16.95
CA LEU A 814 23.90 -13.41 15.54
C LEU A 814 24.48 -14.81 15.30
N ASP A 815 25.45 -15.24 16.11
CA ASP A 815 25.94 -16.62 16.06
C ASP A 815 24.92 -17.66 16.51
N ILE A 816 23.99 -17.29 17.38
CA ILE A 816 22.91 -18.16 17.87
C ILE A 816 21.75 -18.18 16.88
N THR A 817 21.31 -17.01 16.45
CA THR A 817 20.13 -16.83 15.59
C THR A 817 20.39 -17.16 14.13
N LYS A 818 21.66 -17.04 13.68
CA LYS A 818 22.08 -17.06 12.27
C LYS A 818 21.34 -16.05 11.38
N PHE A 819 20.66 -15.09 12.00
CA PHE A 819 19.89 -14.05 11.34
C PHE A 819 19.69 -12.85 12.27
N PRO A 820 19.85 -11.61 11.78
CA PRO A 820 20.51 -11.15 10.56
C PRO A 820 21.88 -11.77 10.24
N PRO A 821 22.35 -11.69 8.98
CA PRO A 821 23.74 -11.97 8.69
C PRO A 821 24.66 -11.04 9.49
N LYS A 822 25.89 -11.50 9.76
CA LYS A 822 26.89 -10.71 10.52
C LYS A 822 27.28 -9.38 9.87
N THR A 823 26.87 -9.13 8.62
CA THR A 823 26.96 -7.81 7.98
C THR A 823 26.28 -6.70 8.79
N LEU A 824 25.31 -7.03 9.64
CA LEU A 824 24.69 -6.07 10.57
C LEU A 824 25.71 -5.39 11.51
N LEU A 825 26.81 -6.08 11.86
CA LEU A 825 27.91 -5.50 12.65
C LEU A 825 28.61 -4.37 11.88
N ASN A 826 28.77 -4.55 10.56
CA ASN A 826 29.38 -3.55 9.69
C ASN A 826 28.48 -2.33 9.55
N ASP A 827 27.15 -2.51 9.49
CA ASP A 827 26.19 -1.41 9.44
C ASP A 827 26.32 -0.51 10.66
N LEU A 828 26.37 -1.11 11.85
CA LEU A 828 26.50 -0.36 13.10
C LEU A 828 27.87 0.34 13.22
N THR A 829 28.94 -0.34 12.80
CA THR A 829 30.28 0.25 12.75
C THR A 829 30.36 1.42 11.76
N SER A 830 29.67 1.30 10.62
CA SER A 830 29.62 2.35 9.60
C SER A 830 28.78 3.54 10.07
N TYR A 831 27.70 3.29 10.81
CA TYR A 831 26.89 4.31 11.46
C TYR A 831 27.74 5.17 12.42
N TRP A 832 28.52 4.55 13.31
CA TRP A 832 29.37 5.30 14.24
C TRP A 832 30.48 6.09 13.54
N ARG A 833 31.04 5.57 12.43
CA ARG A 833 32.04 6.31 11.63
C ARG A 833 31.47 7.51 10.89
N ALA A 834 30.17 7.51 10.58
CA ALA A 834 29.50 8.63 9.92
C ALA A 834 29.15 9.76 10.91
N GLU A 835 29.01 9.45 12.20
CA GLU A 835 28.76 10.44 13.27
C GLU A 835 30.04 11.06 13.87
N SER A 836 31.18 10.35 13.78
CA SER A 836 32.50 10.81 14.23
C SER A 836 33.18 11.72 13.21
#